data_AF-A0A819Q4P8-F1
#
_entry.id   AF-A0A819Q4P8-F1
#
_cell.length_a   1.000
_cell.length_b   1.000
_cell.length_c   1.000
_cell.angle_alpha   90.00
_cell.angle_beta   90.00
_cell.angle_gamma   90.00
#
_symmetry.space_group_name_H-M   'P 1'
#
loop_
_entity.id
_entity.type
_entity.pdbx_description
1 polymer ?
#
loop_
_entity_poly.entity_id
_entity_poly.type
_entity_poly.pdbx_seq_one_letter_code
_entity_poly.pdbx_strand_id
1 'polypeptide(L)'
;MAYDPELFGKALPCLTAIGSALSPDYAYSITQQDHLNHEQEKVEMSRSYEPNSADTSNVVLSPALEDFVKAYAESVHDQWSYAKIEQGWIYGEQINDKYRQHSNLKPYKLLDRMDIAKLEDPIREALKSIEKLHFHLEKTDAGITRIATKPLQRKKQKDKNAPDYIPKALDFNSVTMNRDMQELSEALARNAHEIWAKRLKDRLAAIGGGLHCRLVPFELLTDKEKQKDLKFYQDLVKYLHTFGYRVVKNFHDRNATISSLASRVASASTLINDKRFAYSLLEKLLEYVERASITMQNYKESSKFSLHETYRLTTQDVKFFGKVVLPLIEKYFQAHRNYFIIPPSLKTGVSCASVKEKEMSCSLFCKLAFLLRQKFSAFGNDVSITVRCLKVLVRAIDVSSVMRNSQEMVRASLLPLFNNIAEDLNQTVQNLEQNHYSNIKGTLQRGTTSLGYIHMVLLPVLSSLLDHLGKNNYGVDVFENEIQLAGYKILNALWIIGTKGTKLVDREWIIEELNRHLPLIGDCLSSFASCFPVAFFEPEFNANNKNASNVSQLSPEAHDVMTNISRTIPNLTNLIADIEEHAESRVKYENAPYVVEVILPCLCSYLSYWWSMGPEKVKQITEPPITNVTSNHMNSVLGSVLKLINNNIDAIEAPWMKRIA
;
A
#
# COMPACT_ATOMS: atom_id res chain seq x y z
N MET A 1 12.49 -13.63 7.18
CA MET A 1 13.59 -14.20 6.36
C MET A 1 14.89 -13.88 7.05
N ALA A 2 15.87 -14.79 7.02
CA ALA A 2 17.20 -14.52 7.56
C ALA A 2 17.89 -13.41 6.74
N TYR A 3 18.62 -12.50 7.41
CA TYR A 3 19.31 -11.39 6.75
C TYR A 3 20.58 -11.87 6.04
N ASP A 4 20.61 -11.77 4.70
CA ASP A 4 21.78 -12.03 3.85
C ASP A 4 22.23 -10.72 3.14
N PRO A 5 23.37 -10.13 3.56
CA PRO A 5 23.86 -8.87 3.02
C PRO A 5 24.04 -8.85 1.50
N GLU A 6 24.52 -9.94 0.89
CA GLU A 6 24.84 -9.99 -0.54
C GLU A 6 23.57 -10.12 -1.39
N LEU A 7 22.64 -10.96 -0.95
CA LEU A 7 21.34 -11.12 -1.60
C LEU A 7 20.54 -9.82 -1.55
N PHE A 8 20.51 -9.16 -0.39
CA PHE A 8 19.75 -7.91 -0.22
C PHE A 8 20.40 -6.72 -0.91
N GLY A 9 21.73 -6.64 -0.98
CA GLY A 9 22.42 -5.61 -1.75
C GLY A 9 22.03 -5.62 -3.23
N LYS A 10 21.73 -6.80 -3.79
CA LYS A 10 21.28 -6.97 -5.18
C LYS A 10 19.75 -6.87 -5.33
N ALA A 11 18.99 -7.34 -4.35
CA ALA A 11 17.52 -7.37 -4.41
C ALA A 11 16.86 -6.02 -4.06
N LEU A 12 17.47 -5.21 -3.19
CA LEU A 12 16.89 -3.94 -2.74
C LEU A 12 16.65 -2.93 -3.88
N PRO A 13 17.57 -2.72 -4.84
CA PRO A 13 17.29 -1.88 -6.01
C PRO A 13 16.10 -2.38 -6.82
N CYS A 14 15.98 -3.70 -7.01
CA CYS A 14 14.84 -4.30 -7.72
C CYS A 14 13.52 -4.11 -6.95
N LEU A 15 13.52 -4.36 -5.64
CA LEU A 15 12.33 -4.18 -4.79
C LEU A 15 11.86 -2.72 -4.76
N THR A 16 12.80 -1.79 -4.60
CA THR A 16 12.49 -0.35 -4.62
C THR A 16 12.00 0.10 -5.99
N ALA A 17 12.62 -0.38 -7.08
CA ALA A 17 12.17 -0.10 -8.43
C ALA A 17 10.76 -0.64 -8.70
N ILE A 18 10.46 -1.88 -8.30
CA ILE A 18 9.13 -2.48 -8.43
C ILE A 18 8.10 -1.69 -7.61
N GLY A 19 8.41 -1.38 -6.34
CA GLY A 19 7.52 -0.60 -5.49
C GLY A 19 7.22 0.80 -6.05
N SER A 20 8.22 1.46 -6.64
CA SER A 20 8.04 2.77 -7.27
C SER A 20 7.35 2.70 -8.64
N ALA A 21 7.43 1.58 -9.36
CA ALA A 21 6.83 1.42 -10.69
C ALA A 21 5.38 0.94 -10.64
N LEU A 22 5.00 0.14 -9.64
CA LEU A 22 3.62 -0.35 -9.48
C LEU A 22 2.70 0.78 -9.01
N SER A 23 1.57 0.95 -9.70
CA SER A 23 0.52 1.87 -9.27
C SER A 23 -0.06 1.44 -7.92
N PRO A 24 -0.23 2.36 -6.95
CA PRO A 24 -0.80 2.07 -5.64
C PRO A 24 -2.18 1.39 -5.69
N ASP A 25 -2.99 1.73 -6.69
CA ASP A 25 -4.35 1.22 -6.93
C ASP A 25 -4.42 -0.11 -7.66
N TYR A 26 -3.27 -0.73 -7.93
CA TYR A 26 -3.24 -2.05 -8.53
C TYR A 26 -3.92 -3.04 -7.58
N ALA A 27 -5.15 -3.45 -7.90
CA ALA A 27 -5.91 -4.44 -7.15
C ALA A 27 -5.89 -5.77 -7.90
N TYR A 28 -5.67 -6.87 -7.18
CA TYR A 28 -5.81 -8.20 -7.76
C TYR A 28 -7.27 -8.38 -8.21
N SER A 29 -7.51 -8.55 -9.50
CA SER A 29 -8.85 -8.77 -10.06
C SER A 29 -9.32 -10.18 -9.72
N ILE A 30 -9.73 -10.38 -8.46
CA ILE A 30 -10.43 -11.58 -8.03
C ILE A 30 -11.87 -11.46 -8.53
N THR A 31 -12.21 -12.25 -9.55
CA THR A 31 -13.59 -12.51 -9.95
C THR A 31 -14.36 -13.03 -8.74
N GLN A 32 -15.64 -12.66 -8.58
CA GLN A 32 -16.51 -13.08 -7.46
C GLN A 32 -16.54 -14.61 -7.21
N GLN A 33 -16.07 -15.43 -8.16
CA GLN A 33 -15.88 -16.87 -8.03
C GLN A 33 -14.74 -17.26 -7.07
N ASP A 34 -13.64 -16.52 -6.98
CA ASP A 34 -12.55 -16.91 -6.05
C ASP A 34 -12.89 -16.58 -4.59
N HIS A 35 -13.96 -15.83 -4.30
CA HIS A 35 -14.40 -15.59 -2.92
C HIS A 35 -15.10 -16.79 -2.28
N LEU A 36 -15.85 -17.57 -3.06
CA LEU A 36 -16.41 -18.84 -2.58
C LEU A 36 -15.28 -19.85 -2.35
N ASN A 37 -14.25 -19.82 -3.21
CA ASN A 37 -13.08 -20.68 -3.09
C ASN A 37 -12.13 -20.24 -1.96
N HIS A 38 -11.90 -18.93 -1.73
CA HIS A 38 -10.94 -18.48 -0.72
C HIS A 38 -11.42 -18.56 0.74
N GLU A 39 -12.72 -18.40 1.01
CA GLU A 39 -13.24 -18.67 2.36
C GLU A 39 -13.22 -20.18 2.69
N GLN A 40 -13.30 -21.04 1.67
CA GLN A 40 -13.04 -22.47 1.81
C GLN A 40 -11.53 -22.76 1.97
N GLU A 41 -10.65 -22.14 1.17
CA GLU A 41 -9.20 -22.36 1.23
C GLU A 41 -8.52 -21.88 2.53
N LYS A 42 -9.01 -20.79 3.15
CA LYS A 42 -8.43 -20.31 4.43
C LYS A 42 -8.74 -21.27 5.59
N VAL A 43 -9.79 -22.09 5.45
CA VAL A 43 -10.13 -23.18 6.38
C VAL A 43 -9.46 -24.50 5.94
N GLU A 44 -9.20 -24.68 4.65
CA GLU A 44 -8.65 -25.92 4.06
C GLU A 44 -7.12 -25.99 3.93
N MET A 45 -6.36 -24.92 4.15
CA MET A 45 -4.89 -24.98 4.16
C MET A 45 -4.31 -25.83 5.31
N SER A 46 -5.18 -26.44 6.14
CA SER A 46 -4.86 -27.45 7.15
C SER A 46 -5.48 -28.84 6.86
N ARG A 47 -6.19 -29.02 5.75
CA ARG A 47 -6.85 -30.28 5.36
C ARG A 47 -6.31 -30.82 4.04
N SER A 48 -6.21 -32.15 3.97
CA SER A 48 -5.87 -32.90 2.77
C SER A 48 -6.85 -32.60 1.62
N TYR A 49 -6.34 -32.44 0.38
CA TYR A 49 -7.15 -32.24 -0.84
C TYR A 49 -8.31 -33.24 -0.93
N GLU A 50 -9.53 -32.71 -1.04
CA GLU A 50 -10.78 -33.46 -1.11
C GLU A 50 -11.48 -33.12 -2.44
N PRO A 51 -11.49 -34.06 -3.41
CA PRO A 51 -12.05 -33.75 -4.72
C PRO A 51 -13.57 -33.65 -4.70
N ASN A 52 -14.11 -32.59 -5.31
CA ASN A 52 -15.53 -32.26 -5.30
C ASN A 52 -16.07 -32.13 -6.73
N SER A 53 -16.51 -33.24 -7.30
CA SER A 53 -17.15 -33.30 -8.62
C SER A 53 -18.62 -32.90 -8.57
N ALA A 54 -19.13 -32.27 -9.63
CA ALA A 54 -20.55 -31.94 -9.77
C ALA A 54 -21.43 -33.21 -9.70
N ASP A 55 -22.48 -33.19 -8.88
CA ASP A 55 -23.44 -34.29 -8.79
C ASP A 55 -24.47 -34.21 -9.94
N THR A 56 -24.32 -35.13 -10.88
CA THR A 56 -25.13 -35.26 -12.10
C THR A 56 -26.27 -36.27 -11.97
N SER A 57 -26.46 -36.91 -10.81
CA SER A 57 -27.42 -38.00 -10.61
C SER A 57 -28.88 -37.61 -10.90
N ASN A 58 -29.20 -36.33 -10.68
CA ASN A 58 -30.55 -35.78 -10.85
C ASN A 58 -30.78 -35.07 -12.20
N VAL A 59 -29.81 -35.12 -13.12
CA VAL A 59 -29.89 -34.42 -14.43
C VAL A 59 -30.17 -35.43 -15.54
N VAL A 60 -31.28 -35.21 -16.25
CA VAL A 60 -31.69 -36.04 -17.40
C VAL A 60 -31.47 -35.26 -18.70
N LEU A 61 -30.75 -35.85 -19.65
CA LEU A 61 -30.50 -35.22 -20.95
C LEU A 61 -31.75 -35.30 -21.84
N SER A 62 -31.95 -34.27 -22.66
CA SER A 62 -33.01 -34.27 -23.67
C SER A 62 -32.67 -35.23 -24.83
N PRO A 63 -33.66 -35.75 -25.57
CA PRO A 63 -33.41 -36.65 -26.71
C PRO A 63 -32.47 -36.04 -27.77
N ALA A 64 -32.56 -34.73 -27.99
CA ALA A 64 -31.68 -34.02 -28.92
C ALA A 64 -30.22 -34.00 -28.46
N LEU A 65 -29.96 -33.91 -27.16
CA LEU A 65 -28.61 -33.99 -26.60
C LEU A 65 -28.09 -35.44 -26.61
N GLU A 66 -28.94 -36.46 -26.47
CA GLU A 66 -28.53 -37.86 -26.64
C GLU A 66 -28.14 -38.17 -28.10
N ASP A 67 -28.82 -37.58 -29.08
CA ASP A 67 -28.41 -37.68 -30.50
C ASP A 67 -27.07 -36.97 -30.74
N PHE A 68 -26.84 -35.83 -30.07
CA PHE A 68 -25.55 -35.14 -30.08
C PHE A 68 -24.44 -36.00 -29.48
N VAL A 69 -24.68 -36.70 -28.36
CA VAL A 69 -23.69 -37.59 -27.72
C VAL A 69 -23.19 -38.64 -28.71
N LYS A 70 -24.11 -39.30 -29.43
CA LYS A 70 -23.76 -40.31 -30.45
C LYS A 70 -22.98 -39.69 -31.61
N ALA A 71 -23.43 -38.54 -32.12
CA ALA A 71 -22.78 -37.86 -33.23
C ALA A 71 -21.36 -37.39 -32.87
N TYR A 72 -21.16 -36.86 -31.65
CA TYR A 72 -19.83 -36.46 -31.19
C TYR A 72 -18.94 -37.67 -30.89
N ALA A 73 -19.48 -38.74 -30.31
CA ALA A 73 -18.75 -39.99 -30.09
C ALA A 73 -18.23 -40.60 -31.40
N GLU A 74 -19.05 -40.59 -32.46
CA GLU A 74 -18.63 -40.98 -33.81
C GLU A 74 -17.51 -40.08 -34.34
N SER A 75 -17.62 -38.74 -34.18
CA SER A 75 -16.57 -37.80 -34.58
C SER A 75 -15.26 -38.02 -33.81
N VAL A 76 -15.31 -38.28 -32.51
CA VAL A 76 -14.13 -38.57 -31.68
C VAL A 76 -13.47 -39.88 -32.13
N HIS A 77 -14.27 -40.91 -32.43
CA HIS A 77 -13.79 -42.17 -32.98
C HIS A 77 -13.11 -41.99 -34.35
N ASP A 78 -13.70 -41.17 -35.22
CA ASP A 78 -13.13 -40.85 -36.52
C ASP A 78 -11.81 -40.07 -36.38
N GLN A 79 -11.71 -39.12 -35.45
CA GLN A 79 -10.45 -38.41 -35.18
C GLN A 79 -9.35 -39.33 -34.65
N TRP A 80 -9.71 -40.25 -33.74
CA TRP A 80 -8.78 -41.26 -33.23
C TRP A 80 -8.32 -42.21 -34.34
N SER A 81 -9.26 -42.71 -35.15
CA SER A 81 -8.99 -43.62 -36.27
C SER A 81 -8.12 -42.95 -37.33
N TYR A 82 -8.39 -41.69 -37.66
CA TYR A 82 -7.57 -40.89 -38.58
C TYR A 82 -6.13 -40.78 -38.08
N ALA A 83 -5.92 -40.40 -36.82
CA ALA A 83 -4.58 -40.28 -36.23
C ALA A 83 -3.84 -41.63 -36.21
N LYS A 84 -4.55 -42.73 -35.96
CA LYS A 84 -3.98 -44.09 -36.02
C LYS A 84 -3.60 -44.51 -37.43
N ILE A 85 -4.45 -44.25 -38.42
CA ILE A 85 -4.14 -44.56 -39.83
C ILE A 85 -2.96 -43.72 -40.33
N GLU A 86 -2.86 -42.43 -39.96
CA GLU A 86 -1.69 -41.60 -40.28
C GLU A 86 -0.39 -42.16 -39.67
N GLN A 87 -0.48 -42.76 -38.48
CA GLN A 87 0.63 -43.48 -37.85
C GLN A 87 0.92 -44.85 -38.49
N GLY A 88 0.18 -45.22 -39.54
CA GLY A 88 0.36 -46.48 -40.28
C GLY A 88 -0.30 -47.68 -39.63
N TRP A 89 -1.30 -47.49 -38.78
CA TRP A 89 -2.11 -48.59 -38.25
C TRP A 89 -3.14 -49.07 -39.26
N ILE A 90 -3.38 -50.37 -39.29
CA ILE A 90 -4.35 -51.04 -40.16
C ILE A 90 -5.34 -51.84 -39.33
N TYR A 91 -6.48 -52.21 -39.93
CA TYR A 91 -7.44 -53.09 -39.29
C TYR A 91 -6.87 -54.50 -39.09
N GLY A 92 -7.18 -55.11 -37.95
CA GLY A 92 -6.94 -56.53 -37.67
C GLY A 92 -7.86 -57.02 -36.55
N GLU A 93 -8.22 -58.30 -36.53
CA GLU A 93 -9.20 -58.84 -35.58
C GLU A 93 -8.77 -58.73 -34.11
N GLN A 94 -7.45 -58.68 -33.85
CA GLN A 94 -6.86 -58.49 -32.54
C GLN A 94 -5.89 -57.30 -32.53
N ILE A 95 -5.68 -56.70 -31.36
CA ILE A 95 -4.68 -55.64 -31.18
C ILE A 95 -3.29 -56.26 -31.29
N ASN A 96 -2.50 -55.80 -32.25
CA ASN A 96 -1.13 -56.28 -32.45
C ASN A 96 -0.19 -55.11 -32.74
N ASP A 97 0.56 -54.68 -31.72
CA ASP A 97 1.48 -53.55 -31.82
C ASP A 97 2.61 -53.78 -32.83
N LYS A 98 3.08 -55.04 -32.97
CA LYS A 98 4.18 -55.39 -33.88
C LYS A 98 3.80 -55.19 -35.33
N TYR A 99 2.56 -55.51 -35.70
CA TYR A 99 2.03 -55.32 -37.06
C TYR A 99 1.16 -54.06 -37.20
N ARG A 100 1.10 -53.22 -36.16
CA ARG A 100 0.26 -52.02 -36.07
C ARG A 100 -1.20 -52.32 -36.45
N GLN A 101 -1.76 -53.40 -35.89
CA GLN A 101 -3.15 -53.78 -36.11
C GLN A 101 -4.03 -53.40 -34.92
N HIS A 102 -5.23 -52.89 -35.19
CA HIS A 102 -6.21 -52.55 -34.14
C HIS A 102 -7.63 -52.97 -34.55
N SER A 103 -8.33 -53.67 -33.65
CA SER A 103 -9.69 -54.20 -33.84
C SER A 103 -10.76 -53.12 -34.04
N ASN A 104 -10.57 -51.96 -33.40
CA ASN A 104 -11.51 -50.84 -33.49
C ASN A 104 -11.33 -49.93 -34.72
N LEU A 105 -10.41 -50.24 -35.66
CA LEU A 105 -10.32 -49.53 -36.95
C LEU A 105 -11.42 -49.99 -37.94
N LYS A 106 -12.66 -49.89 -37.47
CA LYS A 106 -13.91 -50.19 -38.16
C LYS A 106 -14.90 -49.03 -37.90
N PRO A 107 -15.95 -48.88 -38.72
CA PRO A 107 -16.94 -47.82 -38.53
C PRO A 107 -17.56 -47.87 -37.13
N TYR A 108 -17.87 -46.70 -36.57
CA TYR A 108 -18.42 -46.54 -35.21
C TYR A 108 -19.62 -47.48 -34.92
N LYS A 109 -20.51 -47.66 -35.89
CA LYS A 109 -21.70 -48.53 -35.79
C LYS A 109 -21.37 -50.04 -35.64
N LEU A 110 -20.15 -50.45 -35.95
CA LEU A 110 -19.68 -51.84 -35.85
C LEU A 110 -18.83 -52.08 -34.59
N LEU A 111 -18.65 -51.07 -33.74
CA LEU A 111 -17.97 -51.21 -32.45
C LEU A 111 -18.83 -52.00 -31.46
N ASP A 112 -18.15 -52.63 -30.52
CA ASP A 112 -18.81 -53.39 -29.47
C ASP A 112 -19.46 -52.43 -28.47
N ARG A 113 -20.56 -52.85 -27.83
CA ARG A 113 -21.32 -51.98 -26.91
C ARG A 113 -20.45 -51.38 -25.80
N MET A 114 -19.46 -52.13 -25.31
CA MET A 114 -18.53 -51.66 -24.29
C MET A 114 -17.61 -50.55 -24.79
N ASP A 115 -17.18 -50.59 -26.05
CA ASP A 115 -16.29 -49.57 -26.61
C ASP A 115 -17.06 -48.31 -27.02
N ILE A 116 -18.32 -48.47 -27.43
CA ILE A 116 -19.26 -47.35 -27.62
C ILE A 116 -19.49 -46.63 -26.28
N ALA A 117 -19.76 -47.36 -25.20
CA ALA A 117 -19.97 -46.78 -23.88
C ALA A 117 -18.76 -45.98 -23.38
N LYS A 118 -17.53 -46.46 -23.60
CA LYS A 118 -16.30 -45.72 -23.23
C LYS A 118 -16.17 -44.35 -23.93
N LEU A 119 -16.74 -44.21 -25.12
CA LEU A 119 -16.77 -42.95 -25.86
C LEU A 119 -17.93 -42.05 -25.42
N GLU A 120 -19.12 -42.63 -25.25
CA GLU A 120 -20.35 -41.88 -24.92
C GLU A 120 -20.38 -41.40 -23.46
N ASP A 121 -19.97 -42.23 -22.49
CA ASP A 121 -20.16 -41.94 -21.07
C ASP A 121 -19.47 -40.63 -20.62
N PRO A 122 -18.20 -40.34 -21.00
CA PRO A 122 -17.56 -39.07 -20.65
C PRO A 122 -18.27 -37.85 -21.27
N ILE A 123 -18.80 -37.99 -22.49
CA ILE A 123 -19.53 -36.92 -23.19
C ILE A 123 -20.87 -36.68 -22.47
N ARG A 124 -21.59 -37.76 -22.14
CA ARG A 124 -22.87 -37.72 -21.44
C ARG A 124 -22.74 -37.03 -20.07
N GLU A 125 -21.73 -37.42 -19.29
CA GLU A 125 -21.47 -36.80 -17.98
C GLU A 125 -21.03 -35.35 -18.11
N ALA A 126 -20.23 -35.00 -19.12
CA ALA A 126 -19.87 -33.62 -19.41
C ALA A 126 -21.12 -32.76 -19.65
N LEU A 127 -22.04 -33.21 -20.51
CA LEU A 127 -23.27 -32.47 -20.82
C LEU A 127 -24.18 -32.31 -19.59
N LYS A 128 -24.34 -33.36 -18.77
CA LYS A 128 -25.11 -33.25 -17.52
C LYS A 128 -24.49 -32.25 -16.55
N SER A 129 -23.16 -32.17 -16.50
CA SER A 129 -22.46 -31.26 -15.60
C SER A 129 -22.60 -29.79 -15.99
N ILE A 130 -22.94 -29.46 -17.24
CA ILE A 130 -23.08 -28.07 -17.72
C ILE A 130 -24.10 -27.29 -16.87
N GLU A 131 -25.25 -27.89 -16.56
CA GLU A 131 -26.29 -27.26 -15.75
C GLU A 131 -25.81 -27.00 -14.31
N LYS A 132 -25.06 -27.95 -13.74
CA LYS A 132 -24.48 -27.83 -12.39
C LYS A 132 -23.30 -26.86 -12.32
N LEU A 133 -22.64 -26.61 -13.44
CA LEU A 133 -21.54 -25.64 -13.57
C LEU A 133 -22.04 -24.21 -13.86
N HIS A 134 -23.34 -23.95 -13.72
CA HIS A 134 -23.98 -22.64 -13.94
C HIS A 134 -24.00 -22.16 -15.40
N PHE A 135 -23.97 -23.10 -16.35
CA PHE A 135 -24.13 -22.83 -17.77
C PHE A 135 -25.45 -23.43 -18.29
N HIS A 136 -25.98 -22.83 -19.35
CA HIS A 136 -27.17 -23.31 -20.05
C HIS A 136 -26.90 -23.40 -21.56
N LEU A 137 -27.46 -24.43 -22.20
CA LEU A 137 -27.36 -24.63 -23.65
C LEU A 137 -28.69 -24.24 -24.29
N GLU A 138 -28.68 -23.13 -25.04
CA GLU A 138 -29.84 -22.71 -25.84
C GLU A 138 -29.71 -23.24 -27.26
N LYS A 139 -30.79 -23.79 -27.82
CA LYS A 139 -30.82 -24.19 -29.22
C LYS A 139 -31.04 -22.95 -30.09
N THR A 140 -30.19 -22.73 -31.07
CA THR A 140 -30.27 -21.60 -32.00
C THR A 140 -30.86 -22.07 -33.33
N ASP A 141 -31.67 -21.23 -33.98
CA ASP A 141 -32.23 -21.52 -35.31
C ASP A 141 -31.21 -21.36 -36.45
N ALA A 142 -29.99 -20.91 -36.14
CA ALA A 142 -28.87 -20.91 -37.07
C ALA A 142 -28.49 -22.36 -37.41
N GLY A 143 -28.66 -22.75 -38.67
CA GLY A 143 -28.38 -24.11 -39.15
C GLY A 143 -26.95 -24.59 -38.85
N ILE A 144 -26.77 -25.91 -38.88
CA ILE A 144 -25.50 -26.60 -38.60
C ILE A 144 -24.37 -25.98 -39.44
N THR A 145 -23.37 -25.40 -38.77
CA THR A 145 -22.21 -24.83 -39.44
C THR A 145 -21.32 -25.96 -39.93
N ARG A 146 -21.06 -26.04 -41.25
CA ARG A 146 -20.26 -27.11 -41.84
C ARG A 146 -18.79 -26.96 -41.45
N ILE A 147 -18.26 -27.95 -40.72
CA ILE A 147 -16.82 -28.06 -40.40
C ILE A 147 -16.10 -28.80 -41.54
N ALA A 148 -14.91 -28.33 -41.91
CA ALA A 148 -14.07 -28.99 -42.89
C ALA A 148 -13.53 -30.34 -42.37
N THR A 149 -13.46 -31.35 -43.23
CA THR A 149 -12.82 -32.63 -42.93
C THR A 149 -11.35 -32.62 -43.33
N LYS A 150 -10.49 -33.25 -42.53
CA LYS A 150 -9.06 -33.39 -42.83
C LYS A 150 -8.86 -34.36 -44.01
N PRO A 151 -8.01 -34.02 -45.00
CA PRO A 151 -7.75 -34.89 -46.13
C PRO A 151 -6.83 -36.05 -45.74
N LEU A 152 -7.30 -37.28 -45.87
CA LEU A 152 -6.49 -38.48 -45.59
C LEU A 152 -5.60 -38.84 -46.78
N GLN A 153 -4.28 -38.69 -46.66
CA GLN A 153 -3.32 -39.11 -47.69
C GLN A 153 -3.02 -40.62 -47.58
N ARG A 154 -3.80 -41.45 -48.25
CA ARG A 154 -3.63 -42.92 -48.21
C ARG A 154 -2.61 -43.40 -49.26
N LYS A 155 -1.54 -44.10 -48.85
CA LYS A 155 -0.79 -45.01 -49.75
C LYS A 155 -1.65 -46.26 -49.97
N LYS A 156 -2.02 -46.57 -51.22
CA LYS A 156 -2.85 -47.73 -51.59
C LYS A 156 -2.17 -49.04 -51.17
N GLN A 157 -2.63 -49.67 -50.10
CA GLN A 157 -2.49 -51.12 -49.87
C GLN A 157 -3.90 -51.73 -49.79
N LYS A 158 -4.21 -52.60 -50.75
CA LYS A 158 -5.45 -53.37 -50.83
C LYS A 158 -5.25 -54.68 -50.06
N ASP A 159 -5.69 -54.72 -48.81
CA ASP A 159 -6.02 -55.99 -48.15
C ASP A 159 -7.47 -56.33 -48.42
N LYS A 160 -7.73 -57.57 -48.87
CA LYS A 160 -9.06 -58.02 -49.34
C LYS A 160 -10.08 -58.26 -48.22
N ASN A 161 -9.66 -58.23 -46.94
CA ASN A 161 -10.50 -58.51 -45.77
C ASN A 161 -10.70 -57.32 -44.82
N ALA A 162 -10.24 -56.11 -45.16
CA ALA A 162 -10.44 -54.93 -44.32
C ALA A 162 -11.79 -54.25 -44.63
N PRO A 163 -12.58 -53.83 -43.61
CA PRO A 163 -13.77 -53.02 -43.83
C PRO A 163 -13.39 -51.72 -44.55
N ASP A 164 -14.22 -51.28 -45.51
CA ASP A 164 -13.99 -50.05 -46.29
C ASP A 164 -14.30 -48.79 -45.44
N TYR A 165 -13.52 -48.62 -44.37
CA TYR A 165 -13.67 -47.56 -43.39
C TYR A 165 -12.72 -46.42 -43.71
N ILE A 166 -13.28 -45.22 -43.93
CA ILE A 166 -12.53 -43.99 -44.14
C ILE A 166 -13.01 -43.00 -43.07
N PRO A 167 -12.21 -42.75 -42.02
CA PRO A 167 -12.63 -41.84 -40.95
C PRO A 167 -12.70 -40.40 -41.46
N LYS A 168 -13.74 -39.68 -41.03
CA LYS A 168 -13.93 -38.26 -41.36
C LYS A 168 -13.54 -37.39 -40.17
N ALA A 169 -12.25 -37.19 -39.98
CA ALA A 169 -11.76 -36.32 -38.91
C ALA A 169 -12.12 -34.84 -39.18
N LEU A 170 -12.90 -34.24 -38.29
CA LEU A 170 -13.25 -32.82 -38.34
C LEU A 170 -12.07 -31.95 -37.92
N ASP A 171 -11.91 -30.78 -38.56
CA ASP A 171 -10.93 -29.76 -38.19
C ASP A 171 -11.57 -28.62 -37.37
N PHE A 172 -11.34 -28.65 -36.05
CA PHE A 172 -11.87 -27.66 -35.11
C PHE A 172 -11.04 -26.37 -35.01
N ASN A 173 -9.97 -26.22 -35.81
CA ASN A 173 -9.14 -25.01 -35.80
C ASN A 173 -9.85 -23.80 -36.43
N SER A 174 -10.80 -24.03 -37.34
CA SER A 174 -11.56 -22.95 -37.99
C SER A 174 -12.68 -22.36 -37.12
N VAL A 175 -13.00 -22.98 -35.98
CA VAL A 175 -14.09 -22.54 -35.10
C VAL A 175 -13.50 -21.64 -34.00
N THR A 176 -13.85 -20.36 -34.05
CA THR A 176 -13.46 -19.36 -33.03
C THR A 176 -14.32 -19.53 -31.78
N MET A 177 -13.71 -19.56 -30.61
CA MET A 177 -14.42 -19.64 -29.32
C MET A 177 -14.65 -18.25 -28.75
N ASN A 178 -15.85 -18.00 -28.23
CA ASN A 178 -16.12 -16.81 -27.42
C ASN A 178 -15.66 -17.04 -25.96
N ARG A 179 -15.73 -15.99 -25.14
CA ARG A 179 -15.32 -16.05 -23.73
C ARG A 179 -16.09 -17.10 -22.94
N ASP A 180 -17.40 -17.17 -23.09
CA ASP A 180 -18.25 -18.12 -22.35
C ASP A 180 -17.94 -19.59 -22.72
N MET A 181 -17.61 -19.86 -23.98
CA MET A 181 -17.17 -21.17 -24.46
C MET A 181 -15.81 -21.56 -23.87
N GLN A 182 -14.88 -20.61 -23.74
CA GLN A 182 -13.59 -20.85 -23.09
C GLN A 182 -13.77 -21.15 -21.60
N GLU A 183 -14.56 -20.33 -20.90
CA GLU A 183 -14.87 -20.54 -19.48
C GLU A 183 -15.59 -21.88 -19.23
N LEU A 184 -16.55 -22.26 -20.09
CA LEU A 184 -17.19 -23.57 -20.01
C LEU A 184 -16.19 -24.72 -20.24
N SER A 185 -15.30 -24.59 -21.23
CA SER A 185 -14.31 -25.65 -21.53
C SER A 185 -13.36 -25.91 -20.36
N GLU A 186 -12.93 -24.85 -19.67
CA GLU A 186 -12.10 -24.96 -18.47
C GLU A 186 -12.89 -25.54 -17.28
N ALA A 187 -14.15 -25.11 -17.10
CA ALA A 187 -15.02 -25.65 -16.05
C ALA A 187 -15.28 -27.15 -16.21
N LEU A 188 -15.50 -27.61 -17.44
CA LEU A 188 -15.65 -29.03 -17.76
C LEU A 188 -14.35 -29.81 -17.52
N ALA A 189 -13.21 -29.25 -17.92
CA ALA A 189 -11.90 -29.87 -17.68
C ALA A 189 -11.58 -30.00 -16.17
N ARG A 190 -11.90 -28.96 -15.38
CA ARG A 190 -11.79 -29.00 -13.92
C ARG A 190 -12.68 -30.10 -13.34
N ASN A 191 -13.97 -30.13 -13.69
CA ASN A 191 -14.89 -31.14 -13.20
C ASN A 191 -14.45 -32.58 -13.57
N ALA A 192 -13.88 -32.77 -14.76
CA ALA A 192 -13.34 -34.05 -15.18
C ALA A 192 -12.16 -34.51 -14.31
N HIS A 193 -11.26 -33.57 -13.98
CA HIS A 193 -10.15 -33.81 -13.07
C HIS A 193 -10.64 -34.16 -11.66
N GLU A 194 -11.68 -33.49 -11.16
CA GLU A 194 -12.31 -33.80 -9.86
C GLU A 194 -12.93 -35.22 -9.85
N ILE A 195 -13.62 -35.62 -10.91
CA ILE A 195 -14.17 -36.99 -11.06
C ILE A 195 -13.03 -38.02 -11.06
N TRP A 196 -11.96 -37.76 -11.80
CA TRP A 196 -10.78 -38.61 -11.84
C TRP A 196 -10.11 -38.71 -10.46
N ALA A 197 -9.91 -37.57 -9.79
CA ALA A 197 -9.29 -37.48 -8.48
C ALA A 197 -10.08 -38.26 -7.42
N LYS A 198 -11.42 -38.14 -7.44
CA LYS A 198 -12.33 -38.91 -6.57
C LYS A 198 -12.19 -40.42 -6.79
N ARG A 199 -12.27 -40.88 -8.05
CA ARG A 199 -12.08 -42.31 -8.39
C ARG A 199 -10.70 -42.82 -8.02
N LEU A 200 -9.65 -42.00 -8.17
CA LEU A 200 -8.29 -42.38 -7.80
C LEU A 200 -8.15 -42.48 -6.27
N LYS A 201 -8.71 -41.52 -5.52
CA LYS A 201 -8.71 -41.51 -4.05
C LYS A 201 -9.42 -42.76 -3.50
N ASP A 202 -10.58 -43.13 -4.06
CA ASP A 202 -11.33 -44.34 -3.68
C ASP A 202 -10.53 -45.62 -3.95
N ARG A 203 -9.84 -45.69 -5.10
CA ARG A 203 -8.95 -46.83 -5.43
C ARG A 203 -7.75 -46.92 -4.50
N LEU A 204 -7.13 -45.79 -4.16
CA LEU A 204 -6.01 -45.76 -3.23
C LEU A 204 -6.46 -46.16 -1.82
N ALA A 205 -7.64 -45.72 -1.38
CA ALA A 205 -8.23 -46.14 -0.11
C ALA A 205 -8.47 -47.67 -0.07
N ALA A 206 -8.98 -48.25 -1.15
CA ALA A 206 -9.21 -49.70 -1.25
C ALA A 206 -7.93 -50.56 -1.20
N ILE A 207 -6.78 -49.99 -1.58
CA ILE A 207 -5.48 -50.69 -1.63
C ILE A 207 -4.65 -50.44 -0.34
N GLY A 208 -5.19 -49.67 0.63
CA GLY A 208 -4.51 -49.38 1.90
C GLY A 208 -3.70 -48.08 1.92
N GLY A 209 -3.94 -47.18 0.96
CA GLY A 209 -3.33 -45.85 0.86
C GLY A 209 -2.26 -45.72 -0.23
N GLY A 210 -1.87 -44.48 -0.52
CA GLY A 210 -0.83 -44.14 -1.50
C GLY A 210 -0.89 -42.66 -1.90
N LEU A 211 0.23 -42.15 -2.43
CA LEU A 211 0.34 -40.77 -2.92
C LEU A 211 0.50 -40.79 -4.44
N HIS A 212 -0.31 -39.99 -5.14
CA HIS A 212 -0.19 -39.77 -6.57
C HIS A 212 0.06 -38.28 -6.83
N CYS A 213 1.12 -37.96 -7.58
CA CYS A 213 1.58 -36.59 -7.83
C CYS A 213 0.51 -35.67 -8.45
N ARG A 214 -0.39 -36.23 -9.26
CA ARG A 214 -1.52 -35.50 -9.87
C ARG A 214 -2.76 -35.34 -8.97
N LEU A 215 -2.74 -35.87 -7.73
CA LEU A 215 -3.84 -35.72 -6.76
C LEU A 215 -3.75 -34.37 -6.03
N VAL A 216 -3.91 -33.30 -6.81
CA VAL A 216 -3.89 -31.89 -6.38
C VAL A 216 -5.00 -31.14 -7.11
N PRO A 217 -5.45 -29.98 -6.59
CA PRO A 217 -6.41 -29.11 -7.29
C PRO A 217 -5.99 -28.85 -8.75
N PHE A 218 -6.99 -28.77 -9.64
CA PHE A 218 -6.78 -28.59 -11.08
C PHE A 218 -5.88 -27.39 -11.40
N GLU A 219 -6.02 -26.30 -10.63
CA GLU A 219 -5.28 -25.04 -10.78
C GLU A 219 -3.76 -25.24 -10.65
N LEU A 220 -3.34 -26.17 -9.79
CA LEU A 220 -1.92 -26.47 -9.52
C LEU A 220 -1.28 -27.40 -10.55
N LEU A 221 -2.06 -27.99 -11.47
CA LEU A 221 -1.51 -28.81 -12.54
C LEU A 221 -0.71 -27.95 -13.54
N THR A 222 0.34 -28.55 -14.09
CA THR A 222 1.12 -27.93 -15.16
C THR A 222 0.32 -27.85 -16.46
N ASP A 223 0.68 -26.91 -17.34
CA ASP A 223 -0.02 -26.76 -18.63
C ASP A 223 0.00 -28.04 -19.48
N LYS A 224 1.09 -28.83 -19.40
CA LYS A 224 1.21 -30.12 -20.08
C LYS A 224 0.19 -31.15 -19.59
N GLU A 225 -0.10 -31.15 -18.29
CA GLU A 225 -1.08 -32.05 -17.68
C GLU A 225 -2.51 -31.63 -18.02
N LYS A 226 -2.79 -30.32 -18.03
CA LYS A 226 -4.10 -29.75 -18.39
C LYS A 226 -4.43 -29.90 -19.87
N GLN A 227 -3.42 -29.80 -20.75
CA GLN A 227 -3.61 -29.68 -22.21
C GLN A 227 -4.48 -30.80 -22.82
N LYS A 228 -4.34 -32.03 -22.32
CA LYS A 228 -5.04 -33.19 -22.89
C LYS A 228 -6.54 -33.13 -22.63
N ASP A 229 -6.92 -32.84 -21.38
CA ASP A 229 -8.32 -32.72 -20.95
C ASP A 229 -8.94 -31.42 -21.49
N LEU A 230 -8.19 -30.32 -21.42
CA LEU A 230 -8.64 -29.03 -21.94
C LEU A 230 -8.92 -29.08 -23.45
N LYS A 231 -8.06 -29.73 -24.24
CA LYS A 231 -8.27 -29.89 -25.68
C LYS A 231 -9.55 -30.68 -25.98
N PHE A 232 -9.79 -31.77 -25.25
CA PHE A 232 -11.01 -32.58 -25.42
C PHE A 232 -12.29 -31.75 -25.16
N TYR A 233 -12.31 -30.96 -24.08
CA TYR A 233 -13.47 -30.14 -23.75
C TYR A 233 -13.63 -28.89 -24.63
N GLN A 234 -12.53 -28.33 -25.13
CA GLN A 234 -12.57 -27.28 -26.15
C GLN A 234 -13.18 -27.81 -27.46
N ASP A 235 -12.76 -28.99 -27.92
CA ASP A 235 -13.32 -29.63 -29.12
C ASP A 235 -14.80 -29.99 -28.92
N LEU A 236 -15.20 -30.44 -27.72
CA LEU A 236 -16.60 -30.69 -27.37
C LEU A 236 -17.45 -29.42 -27.47
N VAL A 237 -17.00 -28.31 -26.87
CA VAL A 237 -17.73 -27.04 -26.86
C VAL A 237 -17.80 -26.41 -28.25
N LYS A 238 -16.73 -26.55 -29.05
CA LYS A 238 -16.74 -26.16 -30.47
C LYS A 238 -17.74 -26.99 -31.27
N TYR A 239 -17.79 -28.30 -31.03
CA TYR A 239 -18.76 -29.17 -31.71
C TYR A 239 -20.20 -28.83 -31.31
N LEU A 240 -20.48 -28.55 -30.02
CA LEU A 240 -21.77 -28.02 -29.55
C LEU A 240 -22.19 -26.76 -30.31
N HIS A 241 -21.26 -25.82 -30.48
CA HIS A 241 -21.51 -24.60 -31.23
C HIS A 241 -21.88 -24.87 -32.70
N THR A 242 -21.16 -25.77 -33.37
CA THR A 242 -21.46 -26.14 -34.77
C THR A 242 -22.74 -26.93 -34.94
N PHE A 243 -23.17 -27.65 -33.90
CA PHE A 243 -24.44 -28.37 -33.86
C PHE A 243 -25.65 -27.44 -33.60
N GLY A 244 -25.42 -26.15 -33.40
CA GLY A 244 -26.45 -25.13 -33.23
C GLY A 244 -26.75 -24.76 -31.77
N TYR A 245 -25.93 -25.18 -30.81
CA TYR A 245 -26.10 -24.81 -29.40
C TYR A 245 -25.30 -23.56 -29.05
N ARG A 246 -25.96 -22.60 -28.40
CA ARG A 246 -25.36 -21.40 -27.83
C ARG A 246 -25.14 -21.61 -26.33
N VAL A 247 -23.91 -21.40 -25.88
CA VAL A 247 -23.56 -21.43 -24.46
C VAL A 247 -23.94 -20.10 -23.83
N VAL A 248 -24.75 -20.14 -22.78
CA VAL A 248 -25.14 -18.97 -21.99
C VAL A 248 -24.78 -19.23 -20.52
N LYS A 249 -24.10 -18.28 -19.89
CA LYS A 249 -23.80 -18.34 -18.46
C LYS A 249 -24.98 -17.78 -17.67
N ASN A 250 -25.52 -18.53 -16.71
CA ASN A 250 -26.68 -18.10 -15.93
C ASN A 250 -26.29 -16.97 -14.96
N PHE A 251 -26.77 -15.75 -15.21
CA PHE A 251 -26.62 -14.58 -14.31
C PHE A 251 -27.75 -14.45 -13.27
N HIS A 252 -28.68 -15.41 -13.18
CA HIS A 252 -29.97 -15.22 -12.54
C HIS A 252 -30.01 -15.38 -11.01
N ASP A 253 -28.90 -15.13 -10.32
CA ASP A 253 -28.85 -15.02 -8.86
C ASP A 253 -28.49 -13.60 -8.36
N ARG A 254 -28.57 -12.60 -9.26
CA ARG A 254 -28.33 -11.19 -8.92
C ARG A 254 -29.55 -10.40 -8.46
N ASN A 255 -30.79 -10.88 -8.65
CA ASN A 255 -31.98 -10.06 -8.39
C ASN A 255 -32.59 -10.22 -6.99
N ALA A 256 -32.38 -11.35 -6.30
CA ALA A 256 -32.71 -11.48 -4.87
C ALA A 256 -31.70 -10.74 -3.96
N THR A 257 -30.58 -10.31 -4.52
CA THR A 257 -29.50 -9.58 -3.84
C THR A 257 -29.55 -8.07 -4.04
N ILE A 258 -30.52 -7.51 -4.77
CA ILE A 258 -30.56 -6.05 -5.03
C ILE A 258 -30.96 -5.25 -3.78
N SER A 259 -31.86 -5.78 -2.94
CA SER A 259 -32.19 -5.14 -1.65
C SER A 259 -31.05 -5.28 -0.62
N SER A 260 -30.22 -6.32 -0.73
CA SER A 260 -28.99 -6.46 0.06
C SER A 260 -27.75 -5.82 -0.59
N LEU A 261 -27.86 -5.27 -1.80
CA LEU A 261 -26.75 -4.61 -2.50
C LEU A 261 -26.52 -3.19 -1.99
N ALA A 262 -27.55 -2.49 -1.52
CA ALA A 262 -27.37 -1.16 -0.92
C ALA A 262 -26.52 -1.23 0.36
N SER A 263 -26.67 -2.29 1.17
CA SER A 263 -25.81 -2.55 2.32
C SER A 263 -24.48 -3.20 1.94
N ARG A 264 -24.43 -4.05 0.90
CA ARG A 264 -23.18 -4.73 0.45
C ARG A 264 -22.30 -3.90 -0.49
N VAL A 265 -22.76 -2.81 -1.11
CA VAL A 265 -21.91 -1.88 -1.89
C VAL A 265 -20.99 -1.07 -0.97
N ALA A 266 -21.44 -0.74 0.24
CA ALA A 266 -20.58 -0.22 1.29
C ALA A 266 -19.54 -1.26 1.74
N SER A 267 -19.88 -2.55 1.76
CA SER A 267 -18.93 -3.63 2.07
C SER A 267 -17.98 -3.96 0.90
N ALA A 268 -18.44 -3.90 -0.35
CA ALA A 268 -17.65 -4.23 -1.54
C ALA A 268 -16.64 -3.13 -1.88
N SER A 269 -16.95 -1.86 -1.63
CA SER A 269 -15.98 -0.77 -1.76
C SER A 269 -14.86 -0.86 -0.72
N THR A 270 -15.18 -1.26 0.51
CA THR A 270 -14.18 -1.60 1.55
C THR A 270 -13.32 -2.79 1.14
N LEU A 271 -13.92 -3.88 0.64
CA LEU A 271 -13.21 -5.09 0.22
C LEU A 271 -12.32 -4.90 -1.03
N ILE A 272 -12.67 -4.00 -1.95
CA ILE A 272 -11.81 -3.64 -3.09
C ILE A 272 -10.62 -2.79 -2.64
N ASN A 273 -10.85 -1.87 -1.69
CA ASN A 273 -9.79 -1.04 -1.12
C ASN A 273 -8.79 -1.88 -0.30
N ASP A 274 -9.26 -2.90 0.42
CA ASP A 274 -8.42 -3.83 1.20
C ASP A 274 -7.55 -4.75 0.31
N LYS A 275 -7.86 -4.84 -0.99
CA LYS A 275 -7.14 -5.67 -1.98
C LYS A 275 -6.21 -4.87 -2.90
N ARG A 276 -6.07 -3.56 -2.67
CA ARG A 276 -5.10 -2.72 -3.38
C ARG A 276 -3.69 -3.05 -2.91
N PHE A 277 -2.74 -2.99 -3.84
CA PHE A 277 -1.33 -3.16 -3.54
C PHE A 277 -0.87 -2.23 -2.41
N ALA A 278 -1.30 -0.96 -2.44
CA ALA A 278 -0.97 -0.01 -1.39
C ALA A 278 -1.50 -0.43 0.00
N TYR A 279 -2.72 -0.94 0.09
CA TYR A 279 -3.28 -1.44 1.36
C TYR A 279 -2.46 -2.61 1.91
N SER A 280 -2.24 -3.65 1.10
CA SER A 280 -1.49 -4.84 1.53
C SER A 280 -0.03 -4.51 1.88
N LEU A 281 0.57 -3.58 1.14
CA LEU A 281 1.92 -3.09 1.45
C LEU A 281 1.94 -2.35 2.80
N LEU A 282 0.99 -1.43 3.04
CA LEU A 282 0.88 -0.69 4.30
C LEU A 282 0.69 -1.62 5.49
N GLU A 283 -0.17 -2.64 5.37
CA GLU A 283 -0.38 -3.66 6.39
C GLU A 283 0.94 -4.38 6.74
N LYS A 284 1.69 -4.82 5.72
CA LYS A 284 3.00 -5.45 5.93
C LYS A 284 4.05 -4.51 6.51
N LEU A 285 4.07 -3.25 6.09
CA LEU A 285 4.98 -2.24 6.65
C LEU A 285 4.69 -1.97 8.12
N LEU A 286 3.41 -1.90 8.51
CA LEU A 286 2.98 -1.76 9.90
C LEU A 286 3.42 -2.98 10.73
N GLU A 287 3.21 -4.19 10.23
CA GLU A 287 3.67 -5.43 10.88
C GLU A 287 5.18 -5.42 11.14
N TYR A 288 5.98 -4.95 10.17
CA TYR A 288 7.43 -4.83 10.33
C TYR A 288 7.84 -3.80 11.38
N VAL A 289 7.16 -2.64 11.45
CA VAL A 289 7.41 -1.63 12.49
C VAL A 289 7.05 -2.15 13.87
N GLU A 290 5.93 -2.86 14.02
CA GLU A 290 5.52 -3.47 15.29
C GLU A 290 6.48 -4.56 15.74
N ARG A 291 6.89 -5.45 14.83
CA ARG A 291 7.89 -6.47 15.10
C ARG A 291 9.24 -5.85 15.48
N ALA A 292 9.65 -4.78 14.80
CA ALA A 292 10.86 -4.04 15.14
C ALA A 292 10.77 -3.42 16.55
N SER A 293 9.61 -2.85 16.92
CA SER A 293 9.37 -2.28 18.24
C SER A 293 9.55 -3.30 19.38
N ILE A 294 9.05 -4.53 19.18
CA ILE A 294 9.18 -5.62 20.17
C ILE A 294 10.62 -6.15 20.22
N THR A 295 11.27 -6.26 19.07
CA THR A 295 12.59 -6.92 18.95
C THR A 295 13.75 -5.99 19.33
N MET A 296 13.60 -4.67 19.16
CA MET A 296 14.65 -3.69 19.48
C MET A 296 14.83 -3.51 20.99
N GLN A 297 15.92 -4.06 21.52
CA GLN A 297 16.33 -3.84 22.92
C GLN A 297 17.09 -2.51 23.11
N ASN A 298 17.03 -1.92 24.31
CA ASN A 298 17.87 -0.75 24.62
C ASN A 298 19.32 -1.21 24.83
N TYR A 299 20.29 -0.33 24.55
CA TYR A 299 21.70 -0.61 24.86
C TYR A 299 21.84 -0.87 26.37
N LYS A 300 22.23 -2.08 26.78
CA LYS A 300 22.64 -2.35 28.15
C LYS A 300 24.10 -1.96 28.28
N GLU A 301 24.42 -1.16 29.29
CA GLU A 301 25.81 -0.91 29.67
C GLU A 301 26.49 -2.25 30.00
N SER A 302 27.76 -2.38 29.60
CA SER A 302 28.60 -3.46 30.10
C SER A 302 28.65 -3.34 31.62
N SER A 303 28.50 -4.45 32.35
CA SER A 303 28.72 -4.46 33.80
C SER A 303 30.07 -3.82 34.11
N LYS A 304 30.13 -2.97 35.16
CA LYS A 304 31.39 -2.40 35.65
C LYS A 304 32.42 -3.54 35.77
N PHE A 305 33.61 -3.35 35.20
CA PHE A 305 34.72 -4.32 35.13
C PHE A 305 34.67 -5.41 34.03
N SER A 306 33.81 -5.27 33.01
CA SER A 306 33.91 -6.11 31.80
C SER A 306 35.06 -5.66 30.90
N LEU A 307 36.09 -6.51 30.71
CA LEU A 307 37.15 -6.32 29.69
C LEU A 307 36.67 -6.62 28.26
N HIS A 308 35.47 -7.19 28.12
CA HIS A 308 34.84 -7.40 26.83
C HIS A 308 33.77 -6.35 26.58
N GLU A 309 33.91 -5.64 25.45
CA GLU A 309 32.80 -4.93 24.82
C GLU A 309 31.68 -5.95 24.57
N THR A 310 30.57 -5.83 25.30
CA THR A 310 29.35 -6.60 25.00
C THR A 310 28.79 -6.11 23.68
N TYR A 311 29.37 -6.57 22.58
CA TYR A 311 28.86 -6.33 21.24
C TYR A 311 27.48 -6.95 21.09
N ARG A 312 26.56 -6.10 20.66
CA ARG A 312 25.18 -6.41 20.38
C ARG A 312 25.09 -7.35 19.17
N LEU A 313 24.63 -8.59 19.38
CA LEU A 313 24.03 -9.37 18.29
C LEU A 313 22.69 -8.72 17.97
N THR A 314 22.69 -7.72 17.08
CA THR A 314 21.44 -7.23 16.48
C THR A 314 20.77 -8.42 15.80
N THR A 315 19.55 -8.73 16.23
CA THR A 315 18.75 -9.79 15.61
C THR A 315 18.63 -9.51 14.11
N GLN A 316 18.65 -10.56 13.30
CA GLN A 316 18.61 -10.41 11.83
C GLN A 316 17.39 -9.61 11.36
N ASP A 317 16.27 -9.69 12.09
CA ASP A 317 15.05 -8.91 11.84
C ASP A 317 15.27 -7.39 11.97
N VAL A 318 16.08 -6.94 12.94
CA VAL A 318 16.39 -5.51 13.12
C VAL A 318 17.28 -5.00 11.99
N LYS A 319 18.23 -5.83 11.52
CA LYS A 319 19.05 -5.50 10.34
C LYS A 319 18.20 -5.44 9.06
N PHE A 320 17.28 -6.37 8.89
CA PHE A 320 16.34 -6.36 7.77
C PHE A 320 15.46 -5.09 7.79
N PHE A 321 14.94 -4.73 8.96
CA PHE A 321 14.16 -3.50 9.13
C PHE A 321 14.97 -2.25 8.73
N GLY A 322 16.17 -2.08 9.30
CA GLY A 322 17.00 -0.91 9.04
C GLY A 322 17.51 -0.81 7.60
N LYS A 323 17.91 -1.94 7.00
CA LYS A 323 18.57 -1.96 5.68
C LYS A 323 17.63 -2.17 4.50
N VAL A 324 16.45 -2.74 4.70
CA VAL A 324 15.50 -3.07 3.61
C VAL A 324 14.19 -2.31 3.76
N VAL A 325 13.56 -2.38 4.93
CA VAL A 325 12.24 -1.78 5.14
C VAL A 325 12.30 -0.25 5.10
N LEU A 326 13.24 0.38 5.80
CA LEU A 326 13.35 1.85 5.80
C LEU A 326 13.63 2.45 4.41
N PRO A 327 14.59 1.94 3.61
CA PRO A 327 14.79 2.45 2.24
C PRO A 327 13.60 2.18 1.31
N LEU A 328 12.89 1.06 1.50
CA LEU A 328 11.69 0.75 0.72
C LEU A 328 10.57 1.77 0.99
N ILE A 329 10.31 2.08 2.27
CA ILE A 329 9.33 3.10 2.66
C ILE A 329 9.72 4.45 2.04
N GLU A 330 10.98 4.87 2.19
CA GLU A 330 11.44 6.13 1.64
C GLU A 330 11.19 6.22 0.12
N LYS A 331 11.59 5.20 -0.66
CA LYS A 331 11.45 5.23 -2.12
C LYS A 331 10.01 5.10 -2.59
N TYR A 332 9.19 4.29 -1.92
CA TYR A 332 7.79 4.11 -2.27
C TYR A 332 6.99 5.41 -2.10
N PHE A 333 7.06 6.03 -0.91
CA PHE A 333 6.33 7.27 -0.64
C PHE A 333 6.91 8.47 -1.39
N GLN A 334 8.21 8.46 -1.72
CA GLN A 334 8.80 9.48 -2.60
C GLN A 334 8.19 9.44 -4.00
N ALA A 335 7.92 8.25 -4.54
CA ALA A 335 7.32 8.07 -5.87
C ALA A 335 5.80 8.37 -5.86
N HIS A 336 5.09 7.90 -4.83
CA HIS A 336 3.62 7.88 -4.81
C HIS A 336 2.98 8.90 -3.86
N ARG A 337 3.67 9.98 -3.47
CA ARG A 337 3.15 10.97 -2.51
C ARG A 337 1.79 11.56 -2.90
N ASN A 338 1.57 11.81 -4.20
CA ASN A 338 0.35 12.46 -4.69
C ASN A 338 -0.88 11.56 -4.49
N TYR A 339 -0.73 10.24 -4.59
CA TYR A 339 -1.82 9.28 -4.39
C TYR A 339 -2.50 9.43 -3.02
N PHE A 340 -1.71 9.67 -1.98
CA PHE A 340 -2.18 9.76 -0.61
C PHE A 340 -2.71 11.15 -0.22
N ILE A 341 -2.25 12.21 -0.90
CA ILE A 341 -2.67 13.60 -0.61
C ILE A 341 -3.97 13.96 -1.33
N ILE A 342 -4.19 13.47 -2.55
CA ILE A 342 -5.34 13.89 -3.37
C ILE A 342 -6.65 13.57 -2.62
N PRO A 343 -7.53 14.56 -2.41
CA PRO A 343 -8.83 14.33 -1.81
C PRO A 343 -9.74 13.60 -2.80
N PRO A 344 -10.60 12.66 -2.34
CA PRO A 344 -11.48 11.87 -3.20
C PRO A 344 -12.55 12.70 -3.93
N SER A 345 -12.71 13.98 -3.57
CA SER A 345 -13.63 14.93 -4.20
C SER A 345 -13.15 15.49 -5.54
N LEU A 346 -11.84 15.43 -5.83
CA LEU A 346 -11.29 15.85 -7.12
C LEU A 346 -11.59 14.76 -8.16
N LYS A 347 -12.55 15.01 -9.06
CA LYS A 347 -12.86 14.16 -10.22
C LYS A 347 -11.78 14.24 -11.31
N THR A 348 -10.52 14.09 -10.93
CA THR A 348 -9.43 13.84 -11.86
C THR A 348 -9.36 12.33 -12.06
N GLY A 349 -9.22 11.83 -13.29
CA GLY A 349 -9.08 10.40 -13.59
C GLY A 349 -7.80 9.73 -13.02
N VAL A 350 -7.23 10.31 -11.96
CA VAL A 350 -6.14 9.78 -11.15
C VAL A 350 -6.76 9.08 -9.96
N SER A 351 -6.32 7.86 -9.75
CA SER A 351 -6.77 6.98 -8.69
C SER A 351 -6.29 7.52 -7.32
N CYS A 352 -7.14 7.48 -6.29
CA CYS A 352 -6.91 8.16 -5.01
C CYS A 352 -6.96 7.19 -3.83
N ALA A 353 -6.17 7.46 -2.79
CA ALA A 353 -6.13 6.66 -1.59
C ALA A 353 -7.48 6.67 -0.84
N SER A 354 -7.89 5.49 -0.39
CA SER A 354 -9.01 5.32 0.53
C SER A 354 -8.72 5.95 1.89
N VAL A 355 -9.78 6.26 2.65
CA VAL A 355 -9.66 6.80 4.01
C VAL A 355 -8.84 5.86 4.91
N LYS A 356 -8.99 4.54 4.74
CA LYS A 356 -8.24 3.55 5.53
C LYS A 356 -6.75 3.53 5.17
N GLU A 357 -6.40 3.62 3.89
CA GLU A 357 -4.99 3.76 3.47
C GLU A 357 -4.37 5.05 4.00
N LYS A 358 -5.11 6.16 4.00
CA LYS A 358 -4.68 7.43 4.61
C LYS A 358 -4.44 7.27 6.11
N GLU A 359 -5.36 6.62 6.83
CA GLU A 359 -5.20 6.31 8.25
C GLU A 359 -3.97 5.42 8.52
N MET A 360 -3.77 4.36 7.74
CA MET A 360 -2.60 3.47 7.88
C MET A 360 -1.28 4.19 7.59
N SER A 361 -1.25 5.09 6.59
CA SER A 361 -0.06 5.90 6.31
C SER A 361 0.29 6.84 7.47
N CYS A 362 -0.72 7.45 8.10
CA CYS A 362 -0.55 8.28 9.29
C CYS A 362 -0.10 7.42 10.50
N SER A 363 -0.69 6.24 10.68
CA SER A 363 -0.30 5.30 11.74
C SER A 363 1.14 4.84 11.59
N LEU A 364 1.58 4.55 10.35
CA LEU A 364 2.94 4.15 10.04
C LEU A 364 3.94 5.24 10.46
N PHE A 365 3.64 6.50 10.15
CA PHE A 365 4.46 7.64 10.59
C PHE A 365 4.50 7.76 12.11
N CYS A 366 3.35 7.77 12.79
CA CYS A 366 3.30 7.91 14.24
C CYS A 366 4.01 6.76 14.97
N LYS A 367 3.81 5.52 14.54
CA LYS A 367 4.48 4.33 15.12
C LYS A 367 5.99 4.37 14.89
N LEU A 368 6.44 4.75 13.69
CA LEU A 368 7.86 4.88 13.40
C LEU A 368 8.53 6.00 14.20
N ALA A 369 7.87 7.16 14.33
CA ALA A 369 8.35 8.28 15.14
C ALA A 369 8.43 7.91 16.62
N PHE A 370 7.41 7.22 17.13
CA PHE A 370 7.39 6.73 18.50
C PHE A 370 8.47 5.67 18.78
N LEU A 371 8.68 4.74 17.84
CA LEU A 371 9.75 3.75 17.91
C LEU A 371 11.13 4.43 17.96
N LEU A 372 11.37 5.39 17.07
CA LEU A 372 12.63 6.15 17.05
C LEU A 372 12.84 6.93 18.36
N ARG A 373 11.78 7.53 18.91
CA ARG A 373 11.81 8.20 20.21
C ARG A 373 12.18 7.24 21.35
N GLN A 374 11.49 6.10 21.47
CA GLN A 374 11.73 5.15 22.56
C GLN A 374 13.08 4.44 22.47
N LYS A 375 13.55 4.18 21.25
CA LYS A 375 14.70 3.32 20.96
C LYS A 375 15.83 4.08 20.26
N PHE A 376 15.97 5.39 20.48
CA PHE A 376 16.93 6.23 19.76
C PHE A 376 18.35 5.67 19.75
N SER A 377 18.87 5.25 20.91
CA SER A 377 20.22 4.63 21.02
C SER A 377 20.35 3.28 20.31
N ALA A 378 19.23 2.61 20.01
CA ALA A 378 19.24 1.34 19.30
C ALA A 378 19.39 1.47 17.79
N PHE A 379 19.01 2.60 17.20
CA PHE A 379 19.13 2.83 15.76
C PHE A 379 20.58 3.09 15.33
N GLY A 380 21.39 3.77 16.16
CA GLY A 380 22.80 4.05 15.86
C GLY A 380 22.98 4.71 14.48
N ASN A 381 23.68 4.04 13.57
CA ASN A 381 23.93 4.55 12.22
C ASN A 381 22.67 4.64 11.33
N ASP A 382 21.60 3.93 11.68
CA ASP A 382 20.34 3.92 10.92
C ASP A 382 19.41 5.11 11.27
N VAL A 383 19.83 6.02 12.16
CA VAL A 383 19.05 7.23 12.50
C VAL A 383 18.84 8.12 11.27
N SER A 384 19.89 8.37 10.47
CA SER A 384 19.82 9.28 9.32
C SER A 384 18.81 8.80 8.26
N ILE A 385 18.80 7.50 7.94
CA ILE A 385 17.83 6.91 7.02
C ILE A 385 16.42 6.94 7.60
N THR A 386 16.26 6.72 8.90
CA THR A 386 14.94 6.78 9.58
C THR A 386 14.37 8.20 9.54
N VAL A 387 15.19 9.22 9.80
CA VAL A 387 14.79 10.64 9.71
C VAL A 387 14.40 10.99 8.28
N ARG A 388 15.18 10.56 7.28
CA ARG A 388 14.83 10.77 5.86
C ARG A 388 13.50 10.10 5.50
N CYS A 389 13.28 8.88 5.98
CA CYS A 389 12.02 8.15 5.81
C CYS A 389 10.83 8.90 6.43
N LEU A 390 10.95 9.36 7.69
CA LEU A 390 9.93 10.17 8.36
C LEU A 390 9.62 11.45 7.58
N LYS A 391 10.64 12.17 7.08
CA LYS A 391 10.46 13.38 6.28
C LYS A 391 9.73 13.14 4.95
N VAL A 392 9.87 11.96 4.35
CA VAL A 392 9.16 11.60 3.11
C VAL A 392 7.74 11.15 3.42
N LEU A 393 7.55 10.32 4.45
CA LEU A 393 6.24 9.87 4.91
C LEU A 393 5.31 11.03 5.24
N VAL A 394 5.80 12.00 6.03
CA VAL A 394 5.06 13.21 6.39
C VAL A 394 4.47 13.91 5.17
N ARG A 395 5.28 14.07 4.13
CA ARG A 395 4.88 14.74 2.89
C ARG A 395 3.83 13.99 2.09
N ALA A 396 3.55 12.73 2.44
CA ALA A 396 2.53 11.92 1.80
C ALA A 396 1.26 11.76 2.65
N ILE A 397 1.18 12.33 3.86
CA ILE A 397 0.01 12.13 4.74
C ILE A 397 -1.00 13.25 4.55
N ASP A 398 -2.26 12.88 4.29
CA ASP A 398 -3.40 13.80 4.35
C ASP A 398 -3.97 13.84 5.77
N VAL A 399 -3.37 14.67 6.64
CA VAL A 399 -3.73 14.75 8.06
C VAL A 399 -5.16 15.27 8.25
N SER A 400 -5.60 16.20 7.40
CA SER A 400 -6.94 16.80 7.47
C SER A 400 -8.05 15.78 7.23
N SER A 401 -7.90 14.91 6.22
CA SER A 401 -8.86 13.81 6.01
C SER A 401 -8.87 12.86 7.20
N VAL A 402 -7.73 12.60 7.84
CA VAL A 402 -7.65 11.68 8.98
C VAL A 402 -8.27 12.30 10.24
N MET A 403 -8.07 13.61 10.49
CA MET A 403 -8.74 14.35 11.59
C MET A 403 -10.26 14.21 11.51
N ARG A 404 -10.82 14.38 10.31
CA ARG A 404 -12.27 14.39 10.09
C ARG A 404 -12.89 12.99 10.15
N ASN A 405 -12.18 11.96 9.72
CA ASN A 405 -12.74 10.62 9.57
C ASN A 405 -12.40 9.64 10.72
N SER A 406 -11.24 9.78 11.39
CA SER A 406 -10.74 8.77 12.35
C SER A 406 -10.32 9.40 13.68
N GLN A 407 -11.29 9.79 14.52
CA GLN A 407 -11.03 10.40 15.84
C GLN A 407 -10.23 9.51 16.80
N GLU A 408 -10.36 8.19 16.72
CA GLU A 408 -9.61 7.25 17.57
C GLU A 408 -8.11 7.34 17.29
N MET A 409 -7.71 7.40 16.02
CA MET A 409 -6.31 7.54 15.63
C MET A 409 -5.73 8.88 16.10
N VAL A 410 -6.52 9.97 16.04
CA VAL A 410 -6.12 11.28 16.57
C VAL A 410 -5.75 11.19 18.05
N ARG A 411 -6.65 10.61 18.86
CA ARG A 411 -6.46 10.47 20.31
C ARG A 411 -5.35 9.49 20.67
N ALA A 412 -5.24 8.38 19.95
CA ALA A 412 -4.30 7.31 20.28
C ALA A 412 -2.88 7.55 19.76
N SER A 413 -2.69 8.32 18.69
CA SER A 413 -1.39 8.45 18.00
C SER A 413 -0.94 9.90 17.78
N LEU A 414 -1.76 10.75 17.15
CA LEU A 414 -1.32 12.12 16.81
C LEU A 414 -1.23 13.05 18.02
N LEU A 415 -2.21 13.03 18.91
CA LEU A 415 -2.17 13.83 20.14
C LEU A 415 -0.97 13.44 21.04
N PRO A 416 -0.73 12.14 21.33
CA PRO A 416 0.48 11.71 22.02
C PRO A 416 1.77 12.13 21.30
N LEU A 417 1.80 12.15 19.96
CA LEU A 417 2.97 12.62 19.21
C LEU A 417 3.28 14.09 19.54
N PHE A 418 2.30 15.00 19.42
CA PHE A 418 2.51 16.42 19.75
C PHE A 418 2.84 16.64 21.22
N ASN A 419 2.17 15.94 22.14
CA ASN A 419 2.48 16.02 23.57
C ASN A 419 3.89 15.52 23.88
N ASN A 420 4.35 14.43 23.25
CA ASN A 420 5.72 13.94 23.41
C ASN A 420 6.76 14.93 22.89
N ILE A 421 6.49 15.59 21.74
CA ILE A 421 7.38 16.63 21.18
C ILE A 421 7.45 17.82 22.12
N ALA A 422 6.31 18.29 22.63
CA ALA A 422 6.24 19.39 23.59
C ALA A 422 7.01 19.07 24.87
N GLU A 423 6.83 17.87 25.41
CA GLU A 423 7.50 17.39 26.62
C GLU A 423 9.01 17.29 26.43
N ASP A 424 9.48 16.68 25.33
CA ASP A 424 10.91 16.53 25.05
C ASP A 424 11.62 17.89 24.92
N LEU A 425 10.97 18.87 24.26
CA LEU A 425 11.50 20.23 24.13
C LEU A 425 11.51 20.99 25.46
N ASN A 426 10.39 20.97 26.20
CA ASN A 426 10.29 21.64 27.50
C ASN A 426 11.30 21.06 28.50
N GLN A 427 11.44 19.73 28.54
CA GLN A 427 12.41 19.09 29.41
C GLN A 427 13.84 19.46 29.04
N THR A 428 14.12 19.70 27.76
CA THR A 428 15.43 20.18 27.30
C THR A 428 15.68 21.61 27.72
N VAL A 429 14.69 22.49 27.60
CA VAL A 429 14.76 23.87 28.13
C VAL A 429 15.05 23.85 29.63
N GLN A 430 14.31 23.07 30.41
CA GLN A 430 14.55 22.92 31.84
C GLN A 430 15.94 22.37 32.15
N ASN A 431 16.44 21.40 31.36
CA ASN A 431 17.79 20.88 31.54
C ASN A 431 18.86 21.94 31.26
N LEU A 432 18.63 22.84 30.29
CA LEU A 432 19.52 23.96 29.98
C LEU A 432 19.50 24.99 31.13
N GLU A 433 18.33 25.37 31.61
CA GLU A 433 18.17 26.32 32.73
C GLU A 433 18.76 25.78 34.05
N GLN A 434 18.60 24.49 34.33
CA GLN A 434 19.09 23.85 35.55
C GLN A 434 20.53 23.33 35.43
N ASN A 435 21.21 23.54 34.30
CA ASN A 435 22.59 23.07 34.05
C ASN A 435 22.77 21.53 34.19
N HIS A 436 21.76 20.75 33.84
CA HIS A 436 21.80 19.27 33.88
C HIS A 436 22.50 18.67 32.64
N TYR A 437 23.82 18.88 32.54
CA TYR A 437 24.63 18.56 31.36
C TYR A 437 24.64 17.08 30.95
N SER A 438 24.48 16.14 31.89
CA SER A 438 24.39 14.70 31.58
C SER A 438 23.17 14.35 30.73
N ASN A 439 22.05 15.05 30.95
CA ASN A 439 20.81 14.89 30.19
C ASN A 439 21.00 15.47 28.78
N ILE A 440 21.58 16.68 28.71
CA ILE A 440 21.85 17.42 27.47
C ILE A 440 22.78 16.65 26.53
N LYS A 441 23.85 16.06 27.07
CA LYS A 441 24.82 15.25 26.31
C LYS A 441 24.23 13.89 25.87
N GLY A 442 23.12 13.45 26.47
CA GLY A 442 22.51 12.17 26.16
C GLY A 442 23.27 10.95 26.69
N THR A 443 24.06 11.12 27.77
CA THR A 443 24.79 10.01 28.41
C THR A 443 23.87 9.08 29.21
N LEU A 444 22.63 9.49 29.48
CA LEU A 444 21.62 8.69 30.16
C LEU A 444 20.79 7.87 29.17
N GLN A 445 20.25 6.73 29.63
CA GLN A 445 19.48 5.80 28.79
C GLN A 445 18.23 6.43 28.14
N ARG A 446 17.71 7.54 28.68
CA ARG A 446 16.67 8.36 28.04
C ARG A 446 17.32 9.39 27.12
N GLY A 447 17.57 9.00 25.88
CA GLY A 447 18.19 9.88 24.86
C GLY A 447 17.27 10.97 24.30
N THR A 448 15.99 11.03 24.68
CA THR A 448 14.97 11.93 24.08
C THR A 448 15.13 13.39 24.49
N THR A 449 15.81 13.66 25.60
CA THR A 449 16.06 15.03 26.11
C THR A 449 17.46 15.54 25.76
N SER A 450 18.17 14.79 24.91
CA SER A 450 19.51 15.16 24.45
C SER A 450 19.44 16.16 23.30
N LEU A 451 20.40 17.08 23.23
CA LEU A 451 20.54 17.99 22.09
C LEU A 451 20.75 17.21 20.78
N GLY A 452 21.45 16.07 20.85
CA GLY A 452 21.65 15.20 19.69
C GLY A 452 20.33 14.67 19.11
N TYR A 453 19.38 14.24 19.96
CA TYR A 453 18.05 13.82 19.49
C TYR A 453 17.26 15.01 18.92
N ILE A 454 17.27 16.16 19.58
CA ILE A 454 16.52 17.33 19.12
C ILE A 454 17.02 17.81 17.76
N HIS A 455 18.34 18.00 17.62
CA HIS A 455 18.91 18.52 16.40
C HIS A 455 18.86 17.51 15.24
N MET A 456 19.11 16.22 15.50
CA MET A 456 19.21 15.22 14.43
C MET A 456 17.87 14.60 14.03
N VAL A 457 16.91 14.52 14.96
CA VAL A 457 15.63 13.84 14.73
C VAL A 457 14.46 14.81 14.82
N LEU A 458 14.31 15.49 15.96
CA LEU A 458 13.09 16.24 16.25
C LEU A 458 12.91 17.42 15.30
N LEU A 459 13.91 18.31 15.19
CA LEU A 459 13.81 19.52 14.36
C LEU A 459 13.60 19.20 12.87
N PRO A 460 14.35 18.28 12.23
CA PRO A 460 14.14 17.99 10.81
C PRO A 460 12.79 17.35 10.48
N VAL A 461 12.27 16.50 11.38
CA VAL A 461 10.97 15.84 11.21
C VAL A 461 9.83 16.83 11.49
N LEU A 462 9.91 17.58 12.60
CA LEU A 462 8.93 18.59 12.98
C LEU A 462 8.83 19.70 11.93
N SER A 463 9.96 20.22 11.44
CA SER A 463 9.98 21.22 10.37
C SER A 463 9.28 20.70 9.11
N SER A 464 9.55 19.45 8.72
CA SER A 464 8.89 18.84 7.55
C SER A 464 7.39 18.62 7.77
N LEU A 465 6.97 18.33 9.01
CA LEU A 465 5.57 18.19 9.39
C LEU A 465 4.84 19.51 9.28
N LEU A 466 5.37 20.56 9.91
CA LEU A 466 4.77 21.89 9.90
C LEU A 466 4.75 22.50 8.49
N ASP A 467 5.83 22.35 7.72
CA ASP A 467 5.91 22.78 6.31
C ASP A 467 4.84 22.10 5.44
N HIS A 468 4.63 20.79 5.63
CA HIS A 468 3.59 20.04 4.93
C HIS A 468 2.18 20.47 5.35
N LEU A 469 1.96 20.74 6.64
CA LEU A 469 0.68 21.25 7.13
C LEU A 469 0.38 22.66 6.58
N GLY A 470 1.38 23.54 6.52
CA GLY A 470 1.28 24.89 5.97
C GLY A 470 0.96 24.88 4.47
N LYS A 471 1.73 24.13 3.67
CA LYS A 471 1.55 24.06 2.20
C LYS A 471 0.18 23.54 1.76
N ASN A 472 -0.41 22.63 2.54
CA ASN A 472 -1.74 22.06 2.23
C ASN A 472 -2.88 22.72 3.02
N ASN A 473 -2.61 23.76 3.82
CA ASN A 473 -3.56 24.43 4.71
C ASN A 473 -4.28 23.49 5.70
N TYR A 474 -3.61 22.43 6.15
CA TYR A 474 -4.14 21.50 7.15
C TYR A 474 -4.03 22.01 8.59
N GLY A 475 -3.33 23.13 8.80
CA GLY A 475 -3.05 23.67 10.13
C GLY A 475 -4.31 23.97 10.96
N VAL A 476 -5.36 24.50 10.34
CA VAL A 476 -6.64 24.80 11.01
C VAL A 476 -7.30 23.52 11.55
N ASP A 477 -7.29 22.44 10.76
CA ASP A 477 -7.92 21.17 11.15
C ASP A 477 -7.14 20.40 12.23
N VAL A 478 -5.83 20.61 12.32
CA VAL A 478 -4.94 19.86 13.24
C VAL A 478 -4.82 20.55 14.60
N PHE A 479 -4.67 21.88 14.61
CA PHE A 479 -4.44 22.65 15.83
C PHE A 479 -5.75 23.06 16.51
N GLU A 480 -6.57 22.07 16.86
CA GLU A 480 -7.77 22.24 17.69
C GLU A 480 -7.55 21.69 19.11
N ASN A 481 -8.17 22.32 20.11
CA ASN A 481 -8.23 21.83 21.50
C ASN A 481 -6.85 21.51 22.13
N GLU A 482 -6.64 20.27 22.56
CA GLU A 482 -5.41 19.84 23.27
C GLU A 482 -4.15 19.89 22.39
N ILE A 483 -4.29 19.66 21.08
CA ILE A 483 -3.15 19.77 20.15
C ILE A 483 -2.72 21.24 20.03
N GLN A 484 -3.66 22.18 20.11
CA GLN A 484 -3.36 23.62 20.14
C GLN A 484 -2.51 23.99 21.37
N LEU A 485 -2.85 23.46 22.55
CA LEU A 485 -2.06 23.66 23.78
C LEU A 485 -0.64 23.06 23.65
N ALA A 486 -0.52 21.86 23.06
CA ALA A 486 0.79 21.28 22.77
C ALA A 486 1.58 22.15 21.78
N GLY A 487 0.93 22.72 20.77
CA GLY A 487 1.51 23.67 19.82
C GLY A 487 2.10 24.89 20.51
N TYR A 488 1.37 25.49 21.47
CA TYR A 488 1.86 26.61 22.27
C TYR A 488 3.10 26.25 23.11
N LYS A 489 3.12 25.07 23.72
CA LYS A 489 4.30 24.56 24.45
C LYS A 489 5.51 24.39 23.53
N ILE A 490 5.31 23.81 22.34
CA ILE A 490 6.36 23.64 21.32
C ILE A 490 6.91 25.00 20.88
N LEU A 491 6.04 25.95 20.57
CA LEU A 491 6.41 27.30 20.15
C LEU A 491 7.27 27.99 21.21
N ASN A 492 6.83 27.96 22.47
CA ASN A 492 7.56 28.57 23.58
C ASN A 492 8.96 27.94 23.75
N ALA A 493 9.04 26.60 23.75
CA ALA A 493 10.30 25.91 23.92
C ALA A 493 11.29 26.19 22.78
N LEU A 494 10.84 26.15 21.51
CA LEU A 494 11.66 26.48 20.36
C LEU A 494 12.15 27.93 20.40
N TRP A 495 11.28 28.87 20.81
CA TRP A 495 11.65 30.28 20.94
C TRP A 495 12.73 30.49 22.00
N ILE A 496 12.60 29.85 23.17
CA ILE A 496 13.59 29.93 24.25
C ILE A 496 14.93 29.34 23.80
N ILE A 497 14.94 28.15 23.18
CA ILE A 497 16.18 27.51 22.70
C ILE A 497 16.84 28.39 21.62
N GLY A 498 16.07 28.97 20.70
CA GLY A 498 16.58 29.78 19.60
C GLY A 498 17.09 31.17 19.99
N THR A 499 16.45 31.85 20.95
CA THR A 499 16.79 33.25 21.30
C THR A 499 17.60 33.38 22.58
N LYS A 500 17.30 32.57 23.60
CA LYS A 500 17.91 32.63 24.93
C LYS A 500 18.86 31.46 25.18
N GLY A 501 18.84 30.40 24.37
CA GLY A 501 19.63 29.17 24.59
C GLY A 501 21.11 29.40 24.85
N THR A 502 21.75 30.31 24.10
CA THR A 502 23.17 30.65 24.28
C THR A 502 23.46 31.47 25.54
N LYS A 503 22.47 32.17 26.09
CA LYS A 503 22.58 32.95 27.33
C LYS A 503 22.29 32.12 28.58
N LEU A 504 21.65 30.96 28.42
CA LEU A 504 21.28 30.06 29.53
C LEU A 504 22.44 29.17 29.99
N VAL A 505 23.52 29.08 29.22
CA VAL A 505 24.58 28.10 29.41
C VAL A 505 25.96 28.76 29.34
N ASP A 506 26.82 28.44 30.30
CA ASP A 506 28.20 28.98 30.35
C ASP A 506 29.23 28.12 29.59
N ARG A 507 28.86 26.90 29.18
CA ARG A 507 29.77 25.94 28.53
C ARG A 507 29.89 26.19 27.03
N GLU A 508 31.12 26.49 26.60
CA GLU A 508 31.48 26.82 25.21
C GLU A 508 31.02 25.78 24.18
N TRP A 509 31.24 24.48 24.43
CA TRP A 509 30.82 23.42 23.49
C TRP A 509 29.30 23.35 23.27
N ILE A 510 28.49 23.72 24.27
CA ILE A 510 27.01 23.74 24.15
C ILE A 510 26.59 24.95 23.33
N ILE A 511 27.24 26.10 23.57
CA ILE A 511 27.00 27.33 22.82
C ILE A 511 27.34 27.12 21.34
N GLU A 512 28.48 26.50 21.03
CA GLU A 512 28.87 26.14 19.66
C GLU A 512 27.86 25.20 19.00
N GLU A 513 27.43 24.15 19.70
CA GLU A 513 26.46 23.19 19.16
C GLU A 513 25.09 23.84 18.94
N LEU A 514 24.62 24.68 19.87
CA LEU A 514 23.37 25.44 19.69
C LEU A 514 23.47 26.39 18.49
N ASN A 515 24.55 27.16 18.39
CA ASN A 515 24.79 28.09 17.27
C ASN A 515 24.82 27.38 15.92
N ARG A 516 25.40 26.18 15.86
CA ARG A 516 25.45 25.37 14.63
C ARG A 516 24.07 24.99 14.10
N HIS A 517 23.10 24.75 14.98
CA HIS A 517 21.75 24.29 14.62
C HIS A 517 20.67 25.37 14.71
N LEU A 518 21.02 26.62 15.02
CA LEU A 518 20.10 27.78 14.96
C LEU A 518 19.30 27.86 13.64
N PRO A 519 19.89 27.62 12.45
CA PRO A 519 19.10 27.66 11.21
C PRO A 519 17.98 26.62 11.18
N LEU A 520 18.19 25.43 11.76
CA LEU A 520 17.16 24.39 11.83
C LEU A 520 16.00 24.77 12.77
N ILE A 521 16.30 25.51 13.84
CA ILE A 521 15.28 26.06 14.74
C ILE A 521 14.49 27.16 14.04
N GLY A 522 15.19 28.03 13.29
CA GLY A 522 14.58 29.06 12.45
C GLY A 522 13.64 28.50 11.39
N ASP A 523 14.10 27.50 10.63
CA ASP A 523 13.28 26.79 9.64
C ASP A 523 12.02 26.17 10.28
N CYS A 524 12.18 25.60 11.49
CA CYS A 524 11.08 24.99 12.23
C CYS A 524 10.05 26.03 12.68
N LEU A 525 10.50 27.16 13.26
CA LEU A 525 9.63 28.25 13.69
C LEU A 525 8.97 28.98 12.51
N SER A 526 9.69 29.13 11.40
CA SER A 526 9.17 29.65 10.14
C SER A 526 8.06 28.76 9.58
N SER A 527 8.29 27.45 9.55
CA SER A 527 7.28 26.47 9.15
C SER A 527 6.08 26.49 10.11
N PHE A 528 6.32 26.62 11.42
CA PHE A 528 5.26 26.76 12.44
C PHE A 528 4.39 27.99 12.19
N ALA A 529 5.01 29.14 11.91
CA ALA A 529 4.32 30.40 11.64
C ALA A 529 3.41 30.33 10.40
N SER A 530 3.76 29.49 9.41
CA SER A 530 2.95 29.29 8.21
C SER A 530 1.72 28.38 8.40
N CYS A 531 1.66 27.60 9.49
CA CYS A 531 0.60 26.61 9.70
C CYS A 531 -0.27 26.88 10.93
N PHE A 532 0.23 27.60 11.93
CA PHE A 532 -0.49 27.77 13.19
C PHE A 532 -1.68 28.73 13.04
N PRO A 533 -2.92 28.33 13.38
CA PRO A 533 -4.12 29.10 13.09
C PRO A 533 -4.40 30.24 14.08
N VAL A 534 -3.44 30.57 14.96
CA VAL A 534 -3.59 31.60 16.00
C VAL A 534 -2.47 32.64 15.93
N ALA A 535 -2.83 33.92 16.07
CA ALA A 535 -1.90 35.03 15.95
C ALA A 535 -1.08 35.17 17.23
N PHE A 536 0.02 34.42 17.31
CA PHE A 536 0.84 34.35 18.54
C PHE A 536 1.71 35.60 18.79
N PHE A 537 2.00 36.43 17.78
CA PHE A 537 2.67 37.73 17.98
C PHE A 537 1.68 38.88 18.26
N GLU A 538 0.37 38.64 18.12
CA GLU A 538 -0.68 39.62 18.36
C GLU A 538 -1.77 39.03 19.28
N PRO A 539 -1.44 38.75 20.55
CA PRO A 539 -2.35 38.06 21.48
C PRO A 539 -3.68 38.77 21.69
N GLU A 540 -3.73 40.08 21.46
CA GLU A 540 -4.92 40.94 21.60
C GLU A 540 -6.04 40.56 20.62
N PHE A 541 -5.71 40.09 19.41
CA PHE A 541 -6.71 39.72 18.39
C PHE A 541 -7.21 38.28 18.52
N ASN A 542 -6.61 37.47 19.40
CA ASN A 542 -7.01 36.08 19.58
C ASN A 542 -8.42 35.92 20.16
N ALA A 543 -8.93 36.93 20.87
CA ALA A 543 -10.33 36.95 21.33
C ALA A 543 -11.35 37.00 20.17
N ASN A 544 -10.94 37.51 19.01
CA ASN A 544 -11.78 37.65 17.82
C ASN A 544 -11.67 36.43 16.89
N ASN A 545 -10.68 35.57 17.10
CA ASN A 545 -10.37 34.45 16.21
C ASN A 545 -11.17 33.20 16.60
N LYS A 546 -12.08 32.76 15.72
CA LYS A 546 -12.91 31.55 15.92
C LYS A 546 -12.08 30.26 16.04
N ASN A 547 -10.87 30.23 15.48
CA ASN A 547 -9.96 29.07 15.50
C ASN A 547 -9.05 29.05 16.75
N ALA A 548 -8.92 30.18 17.45
CA ALA A 548 -8.38 30.17 18.79
C ALA A 548 -9.45 29.54 19.67
N SER A 549 -9.25 28.27 20.04
CA SER A 549 -10.14 27.67 21.04
C SER A 549 -10.07 28.55 22.30
N ASN A 550 -11.12 28.59 23.13
CA ASN A 550 -11.05 29.25 24.43
C ASN A 550 -10.12 28.44 25.37
N VAL A 551 -8.83 28.36 25.04
CA VAL A 551 -7.77 27.61 25.71
C VAL A 551 -7.66 28.06 27.17
N SER A 552 -7.98 29.31 27.45
CA SER A 552 -8.08 29.90 28.79
C SER A 552 -9.19 29.30 29.68
N GLN A 553 -10.19 28.62 29.11
CA GLN A 553 -11.30 27.99 29.86
C GLN A 553 -11.13 26.46 30.00
N LEU A 554 -10.14 25.85 29.34
CA LEU A 554 -9.99 24.40 29.24
C LEU A 554 -9.27 23.77 30.45
N SER A 555 -8.24 24.42 31.01
CA SER A 555 -7.54 23.90 32.19
C SER A 555 -6.66 24.96 32.88
N PRO A 556 -6.35 24.81 34.19
CA PRO A 556 -5.41 25.69 34.90
C PRO A 556 -3.99 25.64 34.30
N GLU A 557 -3.59 24.49 33.73
CA GLU A 557 -2.31 24.33 33.03
C GLU A 557 -2.25 25.18 31.76
N ALA A 558 -3.36 25.29 31.04
CA ALA A 558 -3.44 26.12 29.85
C ALA A 558 -3.26 27.62 30.16
N HIS A 559 -3.75 28.08 31.31
CA HIS A 559 -3.57 29.46 31.76
C HIS A 559 -2.10 29.79 32.07
N ASP A 560 -1.38 28.88 32.72
CA ASP A 560 0.04 29.05 33.03
C ASP A 560 0.89 29.09 31.74
N VAL A 561 0.62 28.20 30.78
CA VAL A 561 1.29 28.21 29.48
C VAL A 561 1.09 29.53 28.74
N MET A 562 -0.15 30.04 28.68
CA MET A 562 -0.42 31.32 28.02
C MET A 562 0.25 32.51 28.72
N THR A 563 0.36 32.48 30.04
CA THR A 563 1.07 33.50 30.83
C THR A 563 2.58 33.44 30.61
N ASN A 564 3.14 32.24 30.46
CA ASN A 564 4.57 32.07 30.17
C ASN A 564 4.92 32.52 28.74
N ILE A 565 4.01 32.32 27.78
CA ILE A 565 4.19 32.77 26.40
C ILE A 565 4.21 34.29 26.30
N SER A 566 3.28 34.99 26.96
CA SER A 566 3.24 36.45 26.95
C SER A 566 4.47 37.11 27.59
N ARG A 567 5.20 36.38 28.44
CA ARG A 567 6.48 36.84 29.03
C ARG A 567 7.71 36.55 28.15
N THR A 568 7.63 35.56 27.27
CA THR A 568 8.79 35.04 26.54
C THR A 568 8.83 35.50 25.09
N ILE A 569 7.68 35.55 24.43
CA ILE A 569 7.52 35.97 23.04
C ILE A 569 7.13 37.46 23.02
N PRO A 570 7.90 38.32 22.35
CA PRO A 570 7.57 39.74 22.24
C PRO A 570 6.39 39.98 21.28
N ASN A 571 5.72 41.13 21.44
CA ASN A 571 4.67 41.58 20.51
C ASN A 571 5.26 41.92 19.14
N LEU A 572 4.43 41.83 18.09
CA LEU A 572 4.82 42.10 16.70
C LEU A 572 5.54 43.45 16.53
N THR A 573 5.00 44.53 17.12
CA THR A 573 5.59 45.88 17.01
C THR A 573 6.97 45.95 17.64
N ASN A 574 7.16 45.34 18.81
CA ASN A 574 8.45 45.32 19.50
C ASN A 574 9.45 44.50 18.68
N LEU A 575 9.03 43.37 18.12
CA LEU A 575 9.90 42.51 17.31
C LEU A 575 10.38 43.20 16.03
N ILE A 576 9.50 43.95 15.36
CA ILE A 576 9.88 44.73 14.16
C ILE A 576 10.85 45.84 14.55
N ALA A 577 10.58 46.55 15.64
CA ALA A 577 11.47 47.60 16.14
C ALA A 577 12.87 47.05 16.51
N ASP A 578 12.94 45.91 17.19
CA ASP A 578 14.21 45.25 17.54
C ASP A 578 15.04 44.90 16.29
N ILE A 579 14.38 44.43 15.22
CA ILE A 579 15.06 44.11 13.95
C ILE A 579 15.53 45.37 13.23
N GLU A 580 14.73 46.43 13.24
CA GLU A 580 15.09 47.73 12.67
C GLU A 580 16.30 48.32 13.39
N GLU A 581 16.31 48.32 14.73
CA GLU A 581 17.45 48.74 15.54
C GLU A 581 18.71 47.90 15.25
N HIS A 582 18.55 46.58 15.12
CA HIS A 582 19.65 45.70 14.73
C HIS A 582 20.17 45.96 13.31
N ALA A 583 19.29 46.30 12.36
CA ALA A 583 19.69 46.66 11.00
C ALA A 583 20.42 48.01 10.95
N GLU A 584 20.07 48.95 11.83
CA GLU A 584 20.66 50.30 11.88
C GLU A 584 21.98 50.35 12.66
N SER A 585 22.12 49.55 13.71
CA SER A 585 23.30 49.52 14.59
C SER A 585 24.58 48.96 13.94
N ARG A 586 24.52 48.50 12.68
CA ARG A 586 25.64 47.87 11.92
C ARG A 586 26.36 46.76 12.68
N VAL A 587 25.66 46.10 13.59
CA VAL A 587 26.21 45.01 14.39
C VAL A 587 26.53 43.83 13.47
N LYS A 588 27.74 43.27 13.60
CA LYS A 588 28.15 42.07 12.85
C LYS A 588 27.29 40.87 13.26
N TYR A 589 27.04 39.99 12.30
CA TYR A 589 26.29 38.74 12.48
C TYR A 589 26.72 37.94 13.72
N GLU A 590 28.02 37.88 14.01
CA GLU A 590 28.62 37.13 15.13
C GLU A 590 28.05 37.48 16.51
N ASN A 591 27.60 38.72 16.70
CA ASN A 591 27.10 39.19 18.00
C ASN A 591 25.65 38.79 18.28
N ALA A 592 24.86 38.53 17.23
CA ALA A 592 23.43 38.22 17.34
C ALA A 592 22.94 37.28 16.22
N PRO A 593 23.48 36.06 16.10
CA PRO A 593 23.12 35.14 15.02
C PRO A 593 21.63 34.73 15.06
N TYR A 594 21.02 34.70 16.26
CA TYR A 594 19.62 34.35 16.46
C TYR A 594 18.63 35.32 15.79
N VAL A 595 18.99 36.61 15.61
CA VAL A 595 18.13 37.58 14.93
C VAL A 595 17.96 37.20 13.46
N VAL A 596 19.07 36.85 12.83
CA VAL A 596 19.17 36.55 11.40
C VAL A 596 18.69 35.12 11.10
N GLU A 597 19.06 34.14 11.93
CA GLU A 597 18.75 32.72 11.68
C GLU A 597 17.39 32.28 12.21
N VAL A 598 16.86 32.90 13.27
CA VAL A 598 15.64 32.42 13.95
C VAL A 598 14.49 33.41 13.85
N ILE A 599 14.71 34.65 14.30
CA ILE A 599 13.65 35.65 14.38
C ILE A 599 13.17 36.04 12.98
N LEU A 600 14.11 36.35 12.08
CA LEU A 600 13.78 36.89 10.77
C LEU A 600 13.05 35.88 9.86
N PRO A 601 13.47 34.60 9.72
CA PRO A 601 12.72 33.61 8.95
C PRO A 601 11.33 33.33 9.54
N CYS A 602 11.19 33.36 10.87
CA CYS A 602 9.91 33.21 11.55
C CYS A 602 8.97 34.38 11.22
N LEU A 603 9.47 35.61 11.35
CA LEU A 603 8.70 36.83 11.08
C LEU A 603 8.29 36.94 9.60
N CYS A 604 9.17 36.60 8.67
CA CYS A 604 8.85 36.64 7.24
C CYS A 604 7.69 35.69 6.91
N SER A 605 7.73 34.45 7.40
CA SER A 605 6.64 33.49 7.20
C SER A 605 5.37 33.92 7.92
N TYR A 606 5.47 34.43 9.16
CA TYR A 606 4.32 34.94 9.91
C TYR A 606 3.62 36.08 9.15
N LEU A 607 4.36 37.10 8.74
CA LEU A 607 3.82 38.23 7.99
C LEU A 607 3.17 37.77 6.67
N SER A 608 3.82 36.86 5.95
CA SER A 608 3.27 36.35 4.69
C SER A 608 1.93 35.62 4.87
N TYR A 609 1.82 34.81 5.93
CA TYR A 609 0.61 34.05 6.23
C TYR A 609 -0.51 34.96 6.74
N TRP A 610 -0.24 35.80 7.75
CA TRP A 610 -1.26 36.66 8.36
C TRP A 610 -1.66 37.84 7.49
N TRP A 611 -0.78 38.35 6.61
CA TRP A 611 -1.17 39.32 5.58
C TRP A 611 -2.26 38.76 4.65
N SER A 612 -2.24 37.44 4.40
CA SER A 612 -3.29 36.81 3.59
C SER A 612 -4.69 36.90 4.23
N MET A 613 -4.73 37.00 5.56
CA MET A 613 -5.94 37.12 6.40
C MET A 613 -6.15 38.55 6.95
N GLY A 614 -5.31 39.50 6.54
CA GLY A 614 -5.29 40.86 7.06
C GLY A 614 -6.36 41.78 6.46
N PRO A 615 -6.51 42.99 7.06
CA PRO A 615 -7.56 43.95 6.70
C PRO A 615 -7.47 44.44 5.25
N GLU A 616 -6.29 44.41 4.63
CA GLU A 616 -6.09 44.83 3.23
C GLU A 616 -6.68 43.83 2.22
N LYS A 617 -6.69 42.53 2.54
CA LYS A 617 -7.28 41.48 1.68
C LYS A 617 -8.72 41.16 2.03
N VAL A 618 -9.07 41.16 3.31
CA VAL A 618 -10.40 40.79 3.79
C VAL A 618 -11.26 42.05 3.92
N LYS A 619 -12.00 42.40 2.86
CA LYS A 619 -12.91 43.57 2.83
C LYS A 619 -14.21 43.38 3.65
N GLN A 620 -14.21 42.60 4.73
CA GLN A 620 -15.41 42.36 5.53
C GLN A 620 -15.49 43.37 6.66
N ILE A 621 -16.31 44.41 6.46
CA ILE A 621 -16.51 45.54 7.38
C ILE A 621 -17.29 45.14 8.65
N THR A 622 -17.83 43.92 8.73
CA THR A 622 -18.79 43.49 9.76
C THR A 622 -18.23 42.60 10.87
N GLU A 623 -17.04 42.00 10.73
CA GLU A 623 -16.41 41.19 11.78
C GLU A 623 -15.19 41.93 12.36
N PRO A 624 -14.92 41.81 13.68
CA PRO A 624 -13.75 42.43 14.28
C PRO A 624 -12.45 41.84 13.68
N PRO A 625 -11.39 42.64 13.49
CA PRO A 625 -10.17 42.18 12.84
C PRO A 625 -9.50 41.08 13.67
N ILE A 626 -8.98 40.06 12.96
CA ILE A 626 -8.26 38.92 13.54
C ILE A 626 -6.73 39.11 13.54
N THR A 627 -6.23 40.14 12.83
CA THR A 627 -4.81 40.53 12.77
C THR A 627 -4.70 41.99 12.30
N ASN A 628 -3.63 42.68 12.67
CA ASN A 628 -3.29 44.01 12.18
C ASN A 628 -2.10 44.01 11.20
N VAL A 629 -1.75 42.84 10.64
CA VAL A 629 -0.67 42.73 9.65
C VAL A 629 -1.05 43.44 8.35
N THR A 630 -0.21 44.40 7.94
CA THR A 630 -0.36 45.22 6.73
C THR A 630 0.85 45.10 5.82
N SER A 631 0.71 45.56 4.58
CA SER A 631 1.81 45.65 3.61
C SER A 631 2.98 46.54 4.11
N ASN A 632 2.69 47.53 4.95
CA ASN A 632 3.71 48.39 5.56
C ASN A 632 4.67 47.59 6.45
N HIS A 633 4.17 46.67 7.27
CA HIS A 633 5.01 45.81 8.10
C HIS A 633 5.94 44.94 7.25
N MET A 634 5.44 44.38 6.14
CA MET A 634 6.25 43.60 5.20
C MET A 634 7.35 44.43 4.55
N ASN A 635 7.02 45.66 4.10
CA ASN A 635 7.98 46.56 3.48
C ASN A 635 9.06 47.01 4.46
N SER A 636 8.71 47.26 5.73
CA SER A 636 9.69 47.64 6.76
C SER A 636 10.69 46.52 7.02
N VAL A 637 10.19 45.30 7.22
CA VAL A 637 11.04 44.11 7.42
C VAL A 637 11.91 43.87 6.20
N LEU A 638 11.38 43.97 4.98
CA LEU A 638 12.17 43.86 3.75
C LEU A 638 13.29 44.91 3.68
N GLY A 639 12.99 46.16 4.07
CA GLY A 639 13.99 47.22 4.18
C GLY A 639 15.11 46.86 5.16
N SER A 640 14.76 46.33 6.33
CA SER A 640 15.73 45.85 7.33
C SER A 640 16.57 44.68 6.84
N VAL A 641 15.98 43.73 6.12
CA VAL A 641 16.70 42.61 5.48
C VAL A 641 17.73 43.13 4.47
N LEU A 642 17.33 44.04 3.58
CA LEU A 642 18.24 44.62 2.59
C LEU A 642 19.37 45.41 3.23
N LYS A 643 19.08 46.16 4.30
CA LYS A 643 20.11 46.84 5.11
C LYS A 643 21.08 45.85 5.74
N LEU A 644 20.59 44.75 6.33
CA LEU A 644 21.43 43.70 6.94
C LEU A 644 22.33 43.01 5.92
N ILE A 645 21.80 42.69 4.73
CA ILE A 645 22.58 42.14 3.62
C ILE A 645 23.66 43.13 3.20
N ASN A 646 23.28 44.40 2.98
CA ASN A 646 24.21 45.46 2.57
C ASN A 646 25.35 45.68 3.57
N ASN A 647 25.05 45.61 4.87
CA ASN A 647 26.05 45.79 5.93
C ASN A 647 27.07 44.63 6.02
N ASN A 648 26.78 43.45 5.46
CA ASN A 648 27.60 42.25 5.58
C ASN A 648 28.09 41.70 4.23
N ILE A 649 28.06 42.49 3.16
CA ILE A 649 28.50 42.07 1.80
C ILE A 649 29.96 41.59 1.78
N ASP A 650 30.82 42.17 2.62
CA ASP A 650 32.25 41.85 2.66
C ASP A 650 32.59 40.55 3.41
N ALA A 651 31.60 39.82 3.93
CA ALA A 651 31.82 38.59 4.68
C ALA A 651 32.17 37.40 3.75
N ILE A 652 33.37 36.83 3.95
CA ILE A 652 33.98 35.81 3.07
C ILE A 652 33.20 34.48 3.06
N GLU A 653 32.52 34.11 4.16
CA GLU A 653 31.67 32.92 4.26
C GLU A 653 30.38 33.20 5.05
N ALA A 654 29.34 33.67 4.36
CA ALA A 654 28.04 33.97 4.96
C ALA A 654 26.94 33.03 4.41
N PRO A 655 26.82 31.77 4.89
CA PRO A 655 25.78 30.84 4.45
C PRO A 655 24.36 31.33 4.80
N TRP A 656 24.24 32.19 5.81
CA TRP A 656 22.99 32.83 6.21
C TRP A 656 22.43 33.76 5.12
N MET A 657 23.29 34.43 4.35
CA MET A 657 22.85 35.30 3.24
C MET A 657 22.20 34.49 2.12
N LYS A 658 22.67 33.26 1.87
CA LYS A 658 22.05 32.33 0.89
C LYS A 658 20.72 31.73 1.37
N ARG A 659 20.45 31.75 2.68
CA ARG A 659 19.19 31.25 3.26
C ARG A 659 18.11 32.33 3.28
N ILE A 660 18.52 33.58 3.50
CA ILE A 660 17.62 34.74 3.55
C ILE A 660 17.23 35.21 2.14
N ALA A 661 18.17 35.17 1.19
CA ALA A 661 17.90 35.42 -0.22
C ALA A 661 17.14 34.26 -0.85
#